data_AF-A0A0C9TX84-F1
#
_entry.id   AF-A0A0C9TX84-F1
#
_cell.length_a   1.000
_cell.length_b   1.000
_cell.length_c   1.000
_cell.angle_alpha   90.00
_cell.angle_beta   90.00
_cell.angle_gamma   90.00
#
_symmetry.space_group_name_H-M   'P 1'
#
loop_
_entity.id
_entity.type
_entity.pdbx_description
1 polymer ?
#
loop_
_entity_poly.entity_id
_entity_poly.type
_entity_poly.pdbx_seq_one_letter_code
_entity_poly.pdbx_strand_id
1 'polypeptide(L)'
;MATTNGNGSTTLLTNSNGVLPHDSPVDAPPPFDISLFRSYLLSLLPPALGALPEELGSLLDDEFDERVARFASEGGGVIYVVKSKEETEEDAPPKYYYQLTPQLNYSPSNVTSLALIKRGPTLDPLTPLATQLHILNLFGGDETPYESLHAMVSCGVKPWFDAFVGARGGGKDGDTKMGIPMTKKKFAELELSLLHLQQNVEIPETHLIIHPVIQRAVEQAQGSGQRPNISHIPAKLLNDSSFLNTLHGHVNSWIKSIQAVTKLTRDVSSGTASQEINFWLSLERALEGIEAQLRSEEVNMVMECLRNAKRFHATVRFIADTGLNSSTDLVHKYNQLMKDFPLNELLSATDLDKIQESLVLIFGHMNRKLKLSPYPIRRALPLVEAISRDFNDQLLRVLTSHRLPYTPYETFDRLLSQTMNIFRTWDDLIKEFTNVAREVTRKRSEKFIPIKVLPAHAKLQERTRYLRDWRKQHEQLAVMTGPTKGLRSVTKEVGGMDMEEEVKEAYEVIKRIDVLDVSVEGTEIWVAAENAYNERVARVENQIIARLRDRLGTARNANEMFRVFSKFNALFVRPKIRGAIQEYQTQLIESVKEDIKRLHDKFKTQYRFSEAYHMSQMRDLPPIAGAIIWARQIERQLLTYMKRVEDVLGKGWELYAEGQKLQSESTAFRKKLDTRPVFDAWLQDINRRDMAVSGRLFEIVRLRGGGFQLAVNFDPQTITLFKEVRNLLWLNFQVPHINTNMAKDAKRVYPHAVSLMETVRTYGQTLDLVEHNQGIEWLVAEYRNEAQRMVAKGMGIRWDYFVNQYDTARFVSGSDGRDNRHIQFVREFASVVSVLQDKTNSVIDLYRDIVRAVEDLATCAYTHEAFSELLSKIQVAIDRLNLEGYANLEHWVAELDKRIEGILLQRLTHIIQVWCSEFDRTDDGDTRRDPLPLRDVTNKRRAGKGAREEKLVEGNMTVKPIVHEIRIQNQVIFLDPPIEYARSTWIKQLHDWLGVICRLRRIQSSRYEIGLQMQHNLAAETTYTSLLTHFSDNTLERPFALIELKVQQLKDYVAKWLQFQSLWDLEAEYVFNRLGDSLAHWQQLLTEIKKARSTFDTSETQRSFGVCVVDYEQVQARVNAKYDAWQRDILSRFGVKLGNAMKEMHAAILKARNELEHHSIEGLVGGGSRRF
;
A
#
# COMPACT_ATOMS: atom_id res chain seq x y z
N MET A 1 36.99 51.78 0.01
CA MET A 1 38.31 51.17 -0.27
C MET A 1 38.05 49.80 -0.88
N ALA A 2 38.36 49.50 -2.14
CA ALA A 2 38.87 50.35 -3.22
C ALA A 2 38.09 49.98 -4.51
N THR A 3 37.30 50.91 -5.06
CA THR A 3 37.53 51.59 -6.38
C THR A 3 37.48 50.67 -7.61
N THR A 4 36.74 50.89 -8.70
CA THR A 4 35.70 51.86 -9.17
C THR A 4 35.30 51.39 -10.59
N ASN A 5 34.13 51.56 -11.21
CA ASN A 5 32.75 52.04 -10.90
C ASN A 5 31.82 51.48 -12.04
N GLY A 6 30.49 51.52 -12.00
CA GLY A 6 29.55 51.96 -10.96
C GLY A 6 28.07 51.78 -11.39
N ASN A 7 27.17 52.01 -10.44
CA ASN A 7 25.74 52.35 -10.55
C ASN A 7 24.83 51.66 -11.58
N GLY A 8 23.90 50.86 -11.06
CA GLY A 8 22.53 50.83 -11.59
C GLY A 8 21.64 51.92 -10.94
N SER A 9 20.32 51.72 -11.08
CA SER A 9 19.19 52.51 -10.54
C SER A 9 18.66 53.67 -11.41
N THR A 10 17.40 53.48 -11.83
CA THR A 10 16.29 54.46 -11.86
C THR A 10 16.57 55.93 -12.20
N THR A 11 15.83 56.47 -13.20
CA THR A 11 14.66 57.35 -12.91
C THR A 11 13.78 57.61 -14.14
N LEU A 12 12.47 57.50 -13.92
CA LEU A 12 11.39 58.43 -14.28
C LEU A 12 11.36 59.11 -15.65
N LEU A 13 10.27 58.85 -16.37
CA LEU A 13 9.69 59.75 -17.37
C LEU A 13 9.26 61.08 -16.70
N THR A 14 9.86 62.20 -17.11
CA THR A 14 9.29 63.53 -16.90
C THR A 14 9.44 64.37 -18.16
N ASN A 15 8.32 64.84 -18.71
CA ASN A 15 8.29 65.82 -19.80
C ASN A 15 8.96 67.13 -19.38
N SER A 16 9.77 67.71 -20.26
CA SER A 16 10.04 69.15 -20.26
C SER A 16 10.41 69.63 -21.65
N ASN A 17 9.62 70.56 -22.20
CA ASN A 17 10.02 71.37 -23.35
C ASN A 17 11.32 72.12 -22.99
N GLY A 18 12.36 71.99 -23.80
CA GLY A 18 13.63 72.69 -23.66
C GLY A 18 13.99 73.38 -24.98
N VAL A 19 14.06 74.70 -24.95
CA VAL A 19 14.46 75.54 -26.09
C VAL A 19 15.93 75.28 -26.43
N LEU A 20 16.25 75.08 -27.72
CA LEU A 20 17.63 75.06 -28.21
C LEU A 20 18.20 76.48 -28.25
N PRO A 21 19.36 76.76 -27.62
CA PRO A 21 20.09 78.01 -27.83
C PRO A 21 20.88 77.97 -29.14
N HIS A 22 21.08 79.15 -29.73
CA HIS A 22 21.73 79.36 -31.03
C HIS A 22 23.26 79.19 -31.03
N ASP A 23 23.78 78.95 -32.23
CA ASP A 23 25.12 79.27 -32.77
C ASP A 23 26.40 78.73 -32.10
N SER A 24 26.98 77.74 -32.78
CA SER A 24 28.38 77.77 -33.20
C SER A 24 28.50 77.29 -34.65
N PRO A 25 29.27 77.95 -35.52
CA PRO A 25 29.36 77.56 -36.93
C PRO A 25 30.23 76.31 -37.06
N VAL A 26 29.72 75.29 -37.74
CA VAL A 26 30.49 74.12 -38.21
C VAL A 26 30.43 74.14 -39.72
N ASP A 27 31.60 73.96 -40.35
CA ASP A 27 31.83 74.26 -41.77
C ASP A 27 30.85 73.57 -42.72
N ALA A 28 30.53 74.26 -43.81
CA ALA A 28 29.76 73.69 -44.91
C ALA A 28 30.49 72.43 -45.45
N PRO A 29 29.78 71.31 -45.68
CA PRO A 29 30.40 70.13 -46.27
C PRO A 29 30.98 70.48 -47.66
N PRO A 30 32.12 69.88 -48.05
CA PRO A 30 32.73 70.17 -49.34
C PRO A 30 31.75 69.88 -50.48
N PRO A 31 31.71 70.72 -51.54
CA PRO A 31 30.86 70.47 -52.69
C PRO A 31 31.23 69.12 -53.30
N PHE A 32 30.24 68.25 -53.46
CA PHE A 32 30.42 66.91 -54.02
C PHE A 32 30.83 67.01 -55.50
N ASP A 33 31.89 66.29 -55.88
CA ASP A 33 32.44 66.33 -57.23
C ASP A 33 31.54 65.56 -58.22
N ILE A 34 30.85 66.33 -59.07
CA ILE A 34 29.91 65.84 -60.09
C ILE A 34 30.62 64.92 -61.11
N SER A 35 31.94 65.10 -61.34
CA SER A 35 32.71 64.27 -62.27
C SER A 35 32.85 62.82 -61.80
N LEU A 36 32.86 62.56 -60.48
CA LEU A 36 32.85 61.22 -59.91
C LEU A 36 31.52 60.51 -60.16
N PHE A 37 30.39 61.23 -60.09
CA PHE A 37 29.08 60.66 -60.39
C PHE A 37 28.86 60.46 -61.89
N ARG A 38 29.34 61.39 -62.73
CA ARG A 38 29.31 61.26 -64.21
C ARG A 38 30.12 60.07 -64.70
N SER A 39 31.35 59.89 -64.20
CA SER A 39 32.18 58.72 -64.53
C SER A 39 31.59 57.42 -64.00
N TYR A 40 30.99 57.43 -62.79
CA TYR A 40 30.27 56.28 -62.25
C TYR A 40 29.09 55.87 -63.12
N LEU A 41 28.23 56.80 -63.55
CA LEU A 41 27.11 56.52 -64.45
C LEU A 41 27.57 55.98 -65.81
N LEU A 42 28.60 56.58 -66.43
CA LEU A 42 29.15 56.09 -67.69
C LEU A 42 29.73 54.66 -67.59
N SER A 43 30.20 54.25 -66.41
CA SER A 43 30.64 52.87 -66.14
C SER A 43 29.48 51.90 -65.84
N LEU A 44 28.37 52.40 -65.27
CA LEU A 44 27.26 51.60 -64.76
C LEU A 44 26.17 51.34 -65.81
N LEU A 45 25.86 52.33 -66.64
CA LEU A 45 24.72 52.26 -67.56
C LEU A 45 24.91 51.27 -68.73
N PRO A 46 26.10 51.11 -69.35
CA PRO A 46 26.31 50.09 -70.37
C PRO A 46 26.03 48.65 -69.89
N PRO A 47 26.58 48.16 -68.75
CA PRO A 47 26.26 46.80 -68.27
C PRO A 47 24.87 46.67 -67.65
N ALA A 48 24.24 47.74 -67.15
CA ALA A 48 22.92 47.68 -66.50
C ALA A 48 21.72 47.82 -67.46
N LEU A 49 21.85 48.64 -68.51
CA LEU A 49 20.75 48.96 -69.45
C LEU A 49 21.04 48.53 -70.90
N GLY A 50 22.20 47.90 -71.16
CA GLY A 50 22.66 47.54 -72.50
C GLY A 50 22.90 48.77 -73.39
N ALA A 51 23.30 49.89 -72.79
CA ALA A 51 23.47 51.15 -73.50
C ALA A 51 24.77 51.20 -74.30
N LEU A 52 24.71 51.69 -75.54
CA LEU A 52 25.91 52.02 -76.32
C LEU A 52 26.52 53.34 -75.81
N PRO A 53 27.86 53.48 -75.72
CA PRO A 53 28.51 54.70 -75.22
C PRO A 53 28.12 55.98 -75.98
N GLU A 54 27.70 55.86 -77.24
CA GLU A 54 27.30 56.98 -78.10
C GLU A 54 25.88 57.50 -77.77
N GLU A 55 24.96 56.62 -77.33
CA GLU A 55 23.58 57.00 -76.98
C GLU A 55 23.51 57.75 -75.63
N LEU A 56 24.47 57.49 -74.74
CA LEU A 56 24.58 58.09 -73.41
C LEU A 56 24.85 59.60 -73.43
N GLY A 57 25.18 60.17 -74.59
CA GLY A 57 25.24 61.63 -74.76
C GLY A 57 23.89 62.31 -74.46
N SER A 58 22.76 61.65 -74.72
CA SER A 58 21.41 62.17 -74.43
C SER A 58 21.11 62.36 -72.94
N LEU A 59 21.85 61.68 -72.05
CA LEU A 59 21.71 61.80 -70.60
C LEU A 59 22.34 63.09 -70.05
N LEU A 60 23.36 63.60 -70.74
CA LEU A 60 24.27 64.66 -70.28
C LEU A 60 23.82 66.03 -70.83
N ASP A 61 22.54 66.32 -70.59
CA ASP A 61 21.83 67.58 -70.87
C ASP A 61 22.36 68.74 -70.00
N ASP A 62 22.11 70.00 -70.38
CA ASP A 62 22.67 71.18 -69.68
C ASP A 62 22.20 71.28 -68.21
N GLU A 63 21.02 70.73 -67.88
CA GLU A 63 20.51 70.64 -66.51
C GLU A 63 21.08 69.46 -65.69
N PHE A 64 21.83 68.54 -66.29
CA PHE A 64 22.32 67.31 -65.62
C PHE A 64 23.12 67.64 -64.36
N ASP A 65 24.06 68.59 -64.45
CA ASP A 65 24.92 68.97 -63.32
C ASP A 65 24.10 69.60 -62.18
N GLU A 66 23.02 70.35 -62.48
CA GLU A 66 22.11 70.89 -61.47
C GLU A 66 21.28 69.79 -60.80
N ARG A 67 20.71 68.87 -61.58
CA ARG A 67 19.96 67.71 -61.04
C ARG A 67 20.84 66.85 -60.13
N VAL A 68 22.11 66.63 -60.50
CA VAL A 68 23.08 65.87 -59.70
C VAL A 68 23.55 66.64 -58.47
N ALA A 69 23.76 67.96 -58.55
CA ALA A 69 24.13 68.78 -57.40
C ALA A 69 23.02 68.85 -56.33
N ARG A 70 21.75 69.00 -56.75
CA ARG A 70 20.59 68.88 -55.86
C ARG A 70 20.50 67.48 -55.26
N PHE A 71 20.64 66.44 -56.09
CA PHE A 71 20.66 65.05 -55.62
C PHE A 71 21.81 64.74 -54.64
N ALA A 72 22.99 65.34 -54.77
CA ALA A 72 24.09 65.11 -53.83
C ALA A 72 23.84 65.76 -52.45
N SER A 73 23.12 66.88 -52.41
CA SER A 73 22.94 67.74 -51.22
C SER A 73 21.63 67.54 -50.45
N GLU A 74 20.52 67.19 -51.11
CA GLU A 74 19.21 67.06 -50.47
C GLU A 74 19.01 65.73 -49.72
N GLY A 75 18.55 65.78 -48.47
CA GLY A 75 18.30 64.58 -47.67
C GLY A 75 17.17 63.70 -48.20
N GLY A 76 17.47 62.45 -48.56
CA GLY A 76 16.46 61.42 -48.88
C GLY A 76 16.06 61.26 -50.35
N GLY A 77 16.86 61.73 -51.29
CA GLY A 77 16.57 61.61 -52.73
C GLY A 77 16.73 60.20 -53.33
N VAL A 78 15.87 59.89 -54.32
CA VAL A 78 16.03 58.85 -55.34
C VAL A 78 16.16 59.56 -56.69
N ILE A 79 16.99 59.04 -57.59
CA ILE A 79 17.06 59.54 -58.98
C ILE A 79 16.92 58.38 -59.96
N TYR A 80 16.16 58.59 -61.03
CA TYR A 80 15.81 57.59 -62.02
C TYR A 80 16.54 57.88 -63.33
N VAL A 81 17.11 56.85 -63.95
CA VAL A 81 17.57 56.86 -65.35
C VAL A 81 16.58 56.06 -66.16
N VAL A 82 15.75 56.74 -66.95
CA VAL A 82 14.74 56.12 -67.81
C VAL A 82 15.33 55.95 -69.21
N LYS A 83 15.30 54.72 -69.73
CA LYS A 83 15.57 54.40 -71.14
C LYS A 83 14.26 54.40 -71.89
N SER A 84 14.10 55.32 -72.84
CA SER A 84 12.88 55.45 -73.64
C SER A 84 13.18 55.19 -75.12
N LYS A 85 12.27 54.48 -75.78
CA LYS A 85 12.31 54.16 -77.21
C LYS A 85 11.68 55.31 -78.00
N GLU A 86 12.34 55.74 -79.06
CA GLU A 86 11.79 56.69 -80.03
C GLU A 86 10.81 55.97 -80.98
N GLU A 87 9.61 56.51 -81.20
CA GLU A 87 8.66 55.97 -82.19
C GLU A 87 9.06 56.44 -83.60
N THR A 88 9.71 55.56 -84.36
CA THR A 88 9.97 55.73 -85.80
C THR A 88 9.24 54.65 -86.62
N GLU A 89 8.88 54.98 -87.86
CA GLU A 89 8.16 54.08 -88.79
C GLU A 89 8.87 52.73 -89.01
N GLU A 90 8.07 51.71 -89.36
CA GLU A 90 8.44 50.29 -89.41
C GLU A 90 9.48 49.92 -90.50
N ASP A 91 10.76 50.25 -90.29
CA ASP A 91 11.91 49.44 -90.78
C ASP A 91 13.29 49.83 -90.18
N ALA A 92 13.37 50.82 -89.29
CA ALA A 92 14.63 51.28 -88.70
C ALA A 92 14.97 50.57 -87.37
N PRO A 93 16.26 50.34 -87.04
CA PRO A 93 16.65 49.87 -85.70
C PRO A 93 16.25 50.91 -84.65
N PRO A 94 15.64 50.49 -83.52
CA PRO A 94 15.08 51.43 -82.54
C PRO A 94 16.17 52.26 -81.87
N LYS A 95 16.03 53.58 -81.93
CA LYS A 95 16.87 54.51 -81.17
C LYS A 95 16.36 54.64 -79.74
N TYR A 96 17.29 54.74 -78.80
CA TYR A 96 17.00 54.95 -77.39
C TYR A 96 17.58 56.29 -76.92
N TYR A 97 16.80 57.03 -76.14
CA TYR A 97 17.29 58.18 -75.37
C TYR A 97 17.21 57.87 -73.88
N TYR A 98 18.11 58.47 -73.11
CA TYR A 98 18.22 58.24 -71.66
C TYR A 98 17.94 59.54 -70.91
N GLN A 99 16.93 59.56 -70.04
CA GLN A 99 16.55 60.74 -69.27
C GLN A 99 16.82 60.54 -67.78
N LEU A 100 17.51 61.51 -67.16
CA LEU A 100 17.73 61.56 -65.71
C LEU A 100 16.60 62.39 -65.05
N THR A 101 15.71 61.75 -64.29
CA THR A 101 14.56 62.41 -63.62
C THR A 101 14.47 62.09 -62.12
N PRO A 102 13.99 63.03 -61.27
CA PRO A 102 13.74 62.78 -59.85
C PRO A 102 12.37 62.13 -59.56
N GLN A 103 11.48 62.09 -60.55
CA GLN A 103 10.15 61.47 -60.46
C GLN A 103 9.95 60.55 -61.67
N LEU A 104 9.35 59.38 -61.43
CA LEU A 104 9.13 58.36 -62.45
C LEU A 104 7.69 58.46 -62.99
N ASN A 105 7.56 58.78 -64.27
CA ASN A 105 6.29 58.73 -65.00
C ASN A 105 6.28 57.52 -65.93
N TYR A 106 5.19 56.75 -65.93
CA TYR A 106 5.05 55.57 -66.79
C TYR A 106 4.55 55.97 -68.18
N SER A 107 5.27 55.53 -69.21
CA SER A 107 4.91 55.68 -70.62
C SER A 107 5.17 54.33 -71.31
N PRO A 108 4.33 53.89 -72.27
CA PRO A 108 4.58 52.66 -73.05
C PRO A 108 5.87 52.71 -73.88
N SER A 109 6.46 53.90 -74.07
CA SER A 109 7.77 54.08 -74.69
C SER A 109 8.96 53.75 -73.77
N ASN A 110 8.76 53.55 -72.46
CA ASN A 110 9.85 53.36 -71.50
C ASN A 110 10.24 51.89 -71.38
N VAL A 111 11.46 51.54 -71.79
CA VAL A 111 11.96 50.14 -71.91
C VAL A 111 12.57 49.61 -70.61
N THR A 112 13.33 50.44 -69.90
CA THR A 112 13.92 50.11 -68.60
C THR A 112 14.14 51.38 -67.79
N SER A 113 14.04 51.30 -66.47
CA SER A 113 14.25 52.42 -65.56
C SER A 113 15.16 52.01 -64.41
N LEU A 114 16.32 52.65 -64.28
CA LEU A 114 17.26 52.38 -63.19
C LEU A 114 17.01 53.39 -62.06
N ALA A 115 16.58 52.91 -60.89
CA ALA A 115 16.47 53.74 -59.69
C ALA A 115 17.77 53.69 -58.88
N LEU A 116 18.31 54.87 -58.56
CA LEU A 116 19.51 55.07 -57.75
C LEU A 116 19.08 55.70 -56.42
N ILE A 117 19.10 54.89 -55.36
CA ILE A 117 18.61 55.24 -54.02
C ILE A 117 19.80 55.51 -53.11
N LYS A 118 19.83 56.66 -52.42
CA LYS A 118 20.90 56.96 -51.44
C LYS A 118 20.71 56.17 -50.14
N ARG A 119 21.82 55.72 -49.53
CA ARG A 119 21.85 55.10 -48.19
C ARG A 119 22.06 56.12 -47.06
N GLY A 120 22.55 57.32 -47.38
CA GLY A 120 22.75 58.42 -46.44
C GLY A 120 22.08 59.72 -46.94
N PRO A 121 21.97 60.75 -46.09
CA PRO A 121 21.34 62.03 -46.46
C PRO A 121 22.11 62.75 -47.57
N THR A 122 23.45 62.80 -47.46
CA THR A 122 24.38 63.41 -48.41
C THR A 122 25.32 62.38 -49.01
N LEU A 123 25.87 62.64 -50.20
CA LEU A 123 26.94 61.84 -50.78
C LEU A 123 28.31 62.36 -50.32
N ASP A 124 29.16 61.48 -49.80
CA ASP A 124 30.53 61.78 -49.39
C ASP A 124 31.50 61.52 -50.57
N PRO A 125 32.32 62.49 -51.00
CA PRO A 125 33.28 62.27 -52.09
C PRO A 125 34.46 61.35 -51.72
N LEU A 126 34.71 61.09 -50.43
CA LEU A 126 35.84 60.26 -49.98
C LEU A 126 35.53 58.74 -49.97
N THR A 127 34.26 58.35 -49.99
CA THR A 127 33.85 56.93 -49.98
C THR A 127 33.30 56.47 -51.34
N PRO A 128 33.57 55.23 -51.79
CA PRO A 128 33.15 54.78 -53.12
C PRO A 128 31.63 54.83 -53.32
N LEU A 129 31.15 55.45 -54.41
CA LEU A 129 29.72 55.64 -54.68
C LEU A 129 28.90 54.33 -54.67
N ALA A 130 29.51 53.21 -55.07
CA ALA A 130 28.88 51.88 -55.02
C ALA A 130 28.52 51.38 -53.60
N THR A 131 29.12 51.93 -52.54
CA THR A 131 28.75 51.60 -51.14
C THR A 131 27.67 52.52 -50.60
N GLN A 132 27.54 53.73 -51.17
CA GLN A 132 26.59 54.78 -50.77
C GLN A 132 25.25 54.70 -51.53
N LEU A 133 25.27 54.19 -52.76
CA LEU A 133 24.11 54.05 -53.63
C LEU A 133 23.59 52.61 -53.61
N HIS A 134 22.27 52.46 -53.60
CA HIS A 134 21.58 51.19 -53.87
C HIS A 134 20.92 51.29 -55.24
N ILE A 135 21.25 50.35 -56.12
CA ILE A 135 20.81 50.31 -57.51
C ILE A 135 19.67 49.31 -57.61
N LEU A 136 18.54 49.74 -58.19
CA LEU A 136 17.36 48.91 -58.42
C LEU A 136 16.94 49.03 -59.89
N ASN A 137 16.94 47.92 -60.63
CA ASN A 137 16.45 47.90 -62.01
C ASN A 137 14.93 47.67 -62.02
N LEU A 138 14.18 48.60 -62.58
CA LEU A 138 12.74 48.51 -62.81
C LEU A 138 12.55 48.24 -64.31
N PHE A 139 12.11 47.04 -64.64
CA PHE A 139 11.90 46.64 -66.03
C PHE A 139 10.61 47.28 -66.58
N GLY A 140 10.65 47.79 -67.82
CA GLY A 140 9.52 48.40 -68.51
C GLY A 140 9.29 47.73 -69.87
N GLY A 141 8.81 46.49 -69.87
CA GLY A 141 8.43 45.81 -71.11
C GLY A 141 6.95 45.99 -71.43
N ASP A 142 6.50 45.30 -72.49
CA ASP A 142 5.10 44.95 -72.67
C ASP A 142 4.57 44.03 -71.54
N GLU A 143 5.48 43.47 -70.73
CA GLU A 143 5.19 42.71 -69.51
C GLU A 143 4.76 43.64 -68.36
N THR A 144 3.62 43.34 -67.73
CA THR A 144 3.07 44.21 -66.67
C THR A 144 4.04 44.39 -65.49
N PRO A 145 4.18 45.60 -64.90
CA PRO A 145 5.10 45.85 -63.80
C PRO A 145 4.90 44.94 -62.57
N TYR A 146 3.71 44.35 -62.41
CA TYR A 146 3.38 43.43 -61.31
C TYR A 146 4.26 42.17 -61.29
N GLU A 147 4.66 41.64 -62.44
CA GLU A 147 5.52 40.46 -62.53
C GLU A 147 6.95 40.77 -62.07
N SER A 148 7.51 41.90 -62.52
CA SER A 148 8.80 42.39 -62.07
C SER A 148 8.81 42.69 -60.56
N LEU A 149 7.76 43.34 -60.04
CA LEU A 149 7.60 43.61 -58.61
C LEU A 149 7.44 42.31 -57.80
N HIS A 150 6.67 41.34 -58.31
CA HIS A 150 6.51 40.04 -57.67
C HIS A 150 7.85 39.30 -57.59
N ALA A 151 8.61 39.24 -58.69
CA ALA A 151 9.94 38.62 -58.72
C ALA A 151 10.92 39.33 -57.76
N MET A 152 10.92 40.67 -57.74
CA MET A 152 11.77 41.45 -56.83
C MET A 152 11.45 41.17 -55.35
N VAL A 153 10.15 41.09 -54.98
CA VAL A 153 9.72 40.81 -53.60
C VAL A 153 9.99 39.36 -53.22
N SER A 154 9.59 38.40 -54.06
CA SER A 154 9.66 36.96 -53.77
C SER A 154 11.08 36.37 -53.84
N CYS A 155 11.90 36.78 -54.81
CA CYS A 155 13.25 36.26 -55.03
C CYS A 155 14.35 37.16 -54.43
N GLY A 156 14.12 38.47 -54.32
CA GLY A 156 15.10 39.43 -53.80
C GLY A 156 14.88 39.75 -52.31
N VAL A 157 13.82 40.52 -52.02
CA VAL A 157 13.63 41.16 -50.70
C VAL A 157 13.30 40.13 -49.60
N LYS A 158 12.41 39.18 -49.87
CA LYS A 158 11.96 38.17 -48.90
C LYS A 158 13.10 37.22 -48.47
N PRO A 159 13.90 36.61 -49.37
CA PRO A 159 15.03 35.77 -48.97
C PRO A 159 16.13 36.55 -48.25
N TRP A 160 16.38 37.82 -48.63
CA TRP A 160 17.32 38.70 -47.94
C TRP A 160 16.87 39.02 -46.50
N PHE A 161 15.59 39.34 -46.31
CA PHE A 161 15.00 39.54 -44.98
C PHE A 161 15.02 38.27 -44.14
N ASP A 162 14.68 37.11 -44.73
CA ASP A 162 14.70 35.82 -44.05
C ASP A 162 16.12 35.41 -43.64
N ALA A 163 17.13 35.67 -44.47
CA ALA A 163 18.53 35.45 -44.15
C ALA A 163 19.02 36.37 -43.01
N PHE A 164 18.63 37.65 -43.02
CA PHE A 164 18.95 38.59 -41.95
C PHE A 164 18.30 38.19 -40.61
N VAL A 165 17.03 37.76 -40.63
CA VAL A 165 16.33 37.22 -39.46
C VAL A 165 16.99 35.93 -38.96
N GLY A 166 17.38 35.04 -39.88
CA GLY A 166 18.11 33.80 -39.56
C GLY A 166 19.46 34.07 -38.87
N ALA A 167 20.24 35.03 -39.38
CA ALA A 167 21.54 35.40 -38.84
C ALA A 167 21.48 36.02 -37.43
N ARG A 168 20.38 36.70 -37.07
CA ARG A 168 20.13 37.24 -35.71
C ARG A 168 19.46 36.27 -34.74
N GLY A 169 19.09 35.06 -35.19
CA GLY A 169 18.24 34.10 -34.48
C GLY A 169 18.83 33.38 -33.25
N GLY A 170 19.63 34.05 -32.41
CA GLY A 170 20.26 33.47 -31.21
C GLY A 170 20.06 34.24 -29.90
N GLY A 171 19.59 35.50 -29.94
CA GLY A 171 19.40 36.34 -28.75
C GLY A 171 18.04 36.14 -28.08
N LYS A 172 18.04 35.83 -26.77
CA LYS A 172 16.82 35.82 -25.93
C LYS A 172 16.43 37.25 -25.54
N ASP A 173 15.61 37.92 -26.35
CA ASP A 173 14.83 39.09 -25.91
C ASP A 173 13.38 38.99 -26.39
N GLY A 174 12.43 39.35 -25.52
CA GLY A 174 11.01 39.03 -25.68
C GLY A 174 10.26 39.88 -26.71
N ASP A 175 10.60 41.17 -26.82
CA ASP A 175 9.72 42.16 -27.48
C ASP A 175 9.89 42.25 -29.01
N THR A 176 11.01 41.78 -29.57
CA THR A 176 11.19 41.73 -31.03
C THR A 176 10.35 40.65 -31.73
N LYS A 177 9.70 39.76 -30.96
CA LYS A 177 8.92 38.63 -31.49
C LYS A 177 7.58 38.99 -32.14
N MET A 178 7.01 40.17 -31.89
CA MET A 178 5.75 40.57 -32.54
C MET A 178 5.98 41.20 -33.92
N GLY A 179 7.04 42.01 -34.07
CA GLY A 179 7.32 42.72 -35.31
C GLY A 179 7.75 41.81 -36.47
N ILE A 180 8.70 40.89 -36.22
CA ILE A 180 9.29 40.08 -37.30
C ILE A 180 8.24 39.16 -37.99
N PRO A 181 7.40 38.38 -37.28
CA PRO A 181 6.36 37.57 -37.91
C PRO A 181 5.29 38.42 -38.60
N MET A 182 4.95 39.59 -38.06
CA MET A 182 4.01 40.51 -38.70
C MET A 182 4.56 41.05 -40.03
N THR A 183 5.86 41.37 -40.10
CA THR A 183 6.52 41.77 -41.35
C THR A 183 6.62 40.61 -42.33
N LYS A 184 6.91 39.37 -41.89
CA LYS A 184 6.84 38.18 -42.77
C LYS A 184 5.43 37.96 -43.31
N LYS A 185 4.39 38.14 -42.48
CA LYS A 185 2.99 38.07 -42.91
C LYS A 185 2.70 39.13 -43.97
N LYS A 186 3.12 40.38 -43.76
CA LYS A 186 2.96 41.46 -44.76
C LYS A 186 3.71 41.20 -46.05
N PHE A 187 4.91 40.62 -46.02
CA PHE A 187 5.62 40.22 -47.25
C PHE A 187 4.86 39.12 -48.00
N ALA A 188 4.34 38.11 -47.30
CA ALA A 188 3.52 37.07 -47.91
C ALA A 188 2.16 37.59 -48.43
N GLU A 189 1.51 38.50 -47.70
CA GLU A 189 0.30 39.21 -48.15
C GLU A 189 0.57 40.05 -49.39
N LEU A 190 1.72 40.75 -49.45
CA LEU A 190 2.13 41.56 -50.60
C LEU A 190 2.45 40.69 -51.82
N GLU A 191 3.29 39.67 -51.66
CA GLU A 191 3.61 38.65 -52.69
C GLU A 191 2.33 38.05 -53.28
N LEU A 192 1.42 37.61 -52.41
CA LEU A 192 0.14 37.01 -52.81
C LEU A 192 -0.81 38.05 -53.45
N SER A 193 -0.75 39.33 -53.07
CA SER A 193 -1.50 40.41 -53.74
C SER A 193 -0.95 40.76 -55.13
N LEU A 194 0.38 40.76 -55.32
CA LEU A 194 1.02 41.00 -56.61
C LEU A 194 0.77 39.83 -57.57
N LEU A 195 0.84 38.59 -57.06
CA LEU A 195 0.49 37.39 -57.82
C LEU A 195 -1.01 37.33 -58.16
N HIS A 196 -1.89 37.81 -57.27
CA HIS A 196 -3.31 38.00 -57.61
C HIS A 196 -3.51 39.05 -58.71
N LEU A 197 -2.75 40.16 -58.72
CA LEU A 197 -2.81 41.15 -59.80
C LEU A 197 -2.32 40.57 -61.13
N GLN A 198 -1.23 39.80 -61.12
CA GLN A 198 -0.70 39.11 -62.30
C GLN A 198 -1.67 38.04 -62.85
N GLN A 199 -2.45 37.37 -62.00
CA GLN A 199 -3.40 36.32 -62.38
C GLN A 199 -4.83 36.82 -62.66
N ASN A 200 -5.11 38.12 -62.49
CA ASN A 200 -6.44 38.64 -62.73
C ASN A 200 -6.74 38.69 -64.24
N VAL A 201 -7.81 37.98 -64.63
CA VAL A 201 -8.56 38.36 -65.84
C VAL A 201 -9.18 39.71 -65.54
N GLU A 202 -8.59 40.78 -66.08
CA GLU A 202 -9.16 42.12 -66.00
C GLU A 202 -10.58 42.10 -66.56
N ILE A 203 -11.54 42.57 -65.77
CA ILE A 203 -12.86 42.90 -66.29
C ILE A 203 -12.65 44.16 -67.13
N PRO A 204 -12.98 44.16 -68.44
CA PRO A 204 -12.68 45.31 -69.29
C PRO A 204 -13.34 46.57 -68.74
N GLU A 205 -12.54 47.58 -68.40
CA GLU A 205 -13.08 48.90 -68.04
C GLU A 205 -13.71 49.51 -69.29
N THR A 206 -15.04 49.56 -69.33
CA THR A 206 -15.75 50.09 -70.48
C THR A 206 -15.73 51.61 -70.44
N HIS A 207 -15.08 52.23 -71.41
CA HIS A 207 -15.16 53.67 -71.65
C HIS A 207 -16.27 53.95 -72.69
N LEU A 208 -17.28 54.74 -72.32
CA LEU A 208 -18.35 55.14 -73.24
C LEU A 208 -17.84 56.20 -74.24
N ILE A 209 -17.74 55.84 -75.52
CA ILE A 209 -17.28 56.75 -76.59
C ILE A 209 -18.30 57.86 -76.83
N ILE A 210 -17.98 59.09 -76.41
CA ILE A 210 -18.80 60.30 -76.59
C ILE A 210 -18.42 61.01 -77.89
N HIS A 211 -19.38 61.67 -78.54
CA HIS A 211 -19.11 62.43 -79.77
C HIS A 211 -18.50 63.81 -79.45
N PRO A 212 -17.38 64.23 -80.09
CA PRO A 212 -16.66 65.46 -79.72
C PRO A 212 -17.48 66.76 -79.70
N VAL A 213 -18.51 66.87 -80.57
CA VAL A 213 -19.44 68.01 -80.58
C VAL A 213 -20.28 68.10 -79.30
N ILE A 214 -20.63 66.96 -78.70
CA ILE A 214 -21.42 66.89 -77.47
C ILE A 214 -20.53 67.18 -76.27
N GLN A 215 -19.31 66.61 -76.25
CA GLN A 215 -18.31 66.92 -75.24
C GLN A 215 -18.02 68.43 -75.16
N ARG A 216 -17.74 69.08 -76.30
CA ARG A 216 -17.56 70.56 -76.37
C ARG A 216 -18.79 71.35 -75.92
N ALA A 217 -20.00 70.83 -76.15
CA ALA A 217 -21.23 71.48 -75.68
C ALA A 217 -21.44 71.33 -74.17
N VAL A 218 -21.00 70.23 -73.55
CA VAL A 218 -20.96 70.08 -72.08
C VAL A 218 -19.90 70.99 -71.48
N GLU A 219 -18.68 71.02 -72.05
CA GLU A 219 -17.59 71.91 -71.61
C GLU A 219 -18.03 73.40 -71.62
N GLN A 220 -18.79 73.83 -72.65
CA GLN A 220 -19.37 75.17 -72.71
C GLN A 220 -20.50 75.42 -71.71
N ALA A 221 -21.31 74.40 -71.39
CA ALA A 221 -22.37 74.50 -70.38
C ALA A 221 -21.78 74.58 -68.95
N GLN A 222 -20.82 73.71 -68.63
CA GLN A 222 -20.09 73.71 -67.36
C GLN A 222 -19.29 75.01 -67.18
N GLY A 223 -18.61 75.48 -68.22
CA GLY A 223 -17.90 76.77 -68.22
C GLY A 223 -18.82 77.99 -68.05
N SER A 224 -20.13 77.85 -68.26
CA SER A 224 -21.15 78.90 -68.00
C SER A 224 -21.99 78.63 -66.75
N GLY A 225 -21.70 77.58 -65.98
CA GLY A 225 -22.38 77.23 -64.72
C GLY A 225 -23.85 76.82 -64.89
N GLN A 226 -24.28 76.51 -66.11
CA GLN A 226 -25.66 76.07 -66.40
C GLN A 226 -25.68 74.58 -66.73
N ARG A 227 -26.80 73.90 -66.43
CA ARG A 227 -26.98 72.52 -66.87
C ARG A 227 -26.99 72.47 -68.42
N PRO A 228 -26.29 71.51 -69.04
CA PRO A 228 -26.29 71.37 -70.49
C PRO A 228 -27.73 71.17 -71.00
N ASN A 229 -28.15 72.06 -71.89
CA ASN A 229 -29.47 72.07 -72.53
C ASN A 229 -29.32 71.90 -74.04
N ILE A 230 -30.35 71.34 -74.68
CA ILE A 230 -30.43 71.09 -76.13
C ILE A 230 -30.10 72.34 -76.98
N SER A 231 -30.31 73.55 -76.45
CA SER A 231 -30.00 74.83 -77.08
C SER A 231 -28.51 75.10 -77.35
N HIS A 232 -27.58 74.42 -76.67
CA HIS A 232 -26.13 74.59 -76.90
C HIS A 232 -25.62 73.83 -78.13
N ILE A 233 -26.45 72.99 -78.74
CA ILE A 233 -26.11 72.23 -79.95
C ILE A 233 -26.66 72.98 -81.18
N PRO A 234 -25.85 73.18 -82.26
CA PRO A 234 -26.32 73.89 -83.45
C PRO A 234 -27.58 73.26 -84.06
N ALA A 235 -28.63 74.07 -84.25
CA ALA A 235 -29.94 73.62 -84.74
C ALA A 235 -29.91 72.90 -86.11
N LYS A 236 -28.86 73.11 -86.92
CA LYS A 236 -28.64 72.37 -88.18
C LYS A 236 -28.26 70.90 -87.95
N LEU A 237 -27.51 70.60 -86.88
CA LEU A 237 -27.06 69.25 -86.54
C LEU A 237 -28.15 68.45 -85.81
N LEU A 238 -29.03 69.12 -85.05
CA LEU A 238 -30.16 68.49 -84.35
C LEU A 238 -31.16 67.78 -85.29
N ASN A 239 -31.23 68.19 -86.56
CA ASN A 239 -32.06 67.58 -87.59
C ASN A 239 -31.26 66.73 -88.61
N ASP A 240 -29.94 66.64 -88.47
CA ASP A 240 -29.08 65.92 -89.41
C ASP A 240 -29.19 64.40 -89.21
N SER A 241 -29.65 63.71 -90.25
CA SER A 241 -29.83 62.26 -90.21
C SER A 241 -28.52 61.50 -90.05
N SER A 242 -27.39 62.06 -90.52
CA SER A 242 -26.07 61.44 -90.42
C SER A 242 -25.52 61.50 -88.98
N PHE A 243 -25.57 62.67 -88.35
CA PHE A 243 -25.23 62.88 -86.94
C PHE A 243 -26.12 62.06 -85.99
N LEU A 244 -27.43 62.05 -86.23
CA LEU A 244 -28.34 61.21 -85.43
C LEU A 244 -28.11 59.70 -85.64
N ASN A 245 -27.59 59.30 -86.81
CA ASN A 245 -27.21 57.91 -87.09
C ASN A 245 -25.89 57.52 -86.41
N THR A 246 -24.88 58.40 -86.36
CA THR A 246 -23.63 58.14 -85.61
C THR A 246 -23.89 58.08 -84.11
N LEU A 247 -24.69 58.99 -83.54
CA LEU A 247 -25.13 58.91 -82.13
C LEU A 247 -25.90 57.61 -81.84
N HIS A 248 -26.80 57.19 -82.72
CA HIS A 248 -27.49 55.91 -82.58
C HIS A 248 -26.51 54.72 -82.71
N GLY A 249 -25.48 54.83 -83.53
CA GLY A 249 -24.38 53.86 -83.60
C GLY A 249 -23.57 53.77 -82.31
N HIS A 250 -23.23 54.91 -81.70
CA HIS A 250 -22.54 54.98 -80.41
C HIS A 250 -23.38 54.34 -79.30
N VAL A 251 -24.67 54.66 -79.20
CA VAL A 251 -25.59 54.02 -78.25
C VAL A 251 -25.67 52.51 -78.45
N ASN A 252 -25.72 52.02 -79.70
CA ASN A 252 -25.68 50.57 -79.95
C ASN A 252 -24.32 49.92 -79.59
N SER A 253 -23.21 50.66 -79.67
CA SER A 253 -21.91 50.21 -79.20
C SER A 253 -21.86 50.18 -77.66
N TRP A 254 -22.37 51.22 -76.99
CA TRP A 254 -22.52 51.26 -75.53
C TRP A 254 -23.36 50.10 -75.00
N ILE A 255 -24.49 49.76 -75.65
CA ILE A 255 -25.29 48.58 -75.28
C ILE A 255 -24.45 47.30 -75.37
N LYS A 256 -23.64 47.13 -76.42
CA LYS A 256 -22.77 45.94 -76.56
C LYS A 256 -21.68 45.88 -75.48
N SER A 257 -21.00 46.99 -75.20
CA SER A 257 -19.96 47.06 -74.16
C SER A 257 -20.55 46.80 -72.77
N ILE A 258 -21.68 47.42 -72.42
CA ILE A 258 -22.37 47.19 -71.16
C ILE A 258 -22.87 45.73 -71.08
N GLN A 259 -23.45 45.18 -72.16
CA GLN A 259 -23.86 43.76 -72.19
C GLN A 259 -22.69 42.78 -72.07
N ALA A 260 -21.50 43.12 -72.54
CA ALA A 260 -20.31 42.28 -72.38
C ALA A 260 -19.94 42.13 -70.89
N VAL A 261 -20.06 43.21 -70.12
CA VAL A 261 -19.82 43.20 -68.66
C VAL A 261 -21.01 42.61 -67.89
N THR A 262 -22.26 43.01 -68.19
CA THR A 262 -23.44 42.54 -67.43
C THR A 262 -23.78 41.06 -67.63
N LYS A 263 -23.28 40.43 -68.71
CA LYS A 263 -23.37 38.98 -68.98
C LYS A 263 -22.10 38.21 -68.63
N LEU A 264 -21.04 38.87 -68.15
CA LEU A 264 -19.79 38.22 -67.78
C LEU A 264 -20.04 37.30 -66.59
N THR A 265 -19.82 35.99 -66.77
CA THR A 265 -19.93 35.01 -65.69
C THR A 265 -18.76 34.05 -65.72
N ARG A 266 -18.13 33.87 -64.56
CA ARG A 266 -17.07 32.88 -64.34
C ARG A 266 -17.67 31.54 -63.90
N ASP A 267 -17.03 30.42 -64.26
CA ASP A 267 -17.29 29.13 -63.61
C ASP A 267 -16.35 28.90 -62.42
N VAL A 268 -16.91 28.36 -61.34
CA VAL A 268 -16.26 28.18 -60.04
C VAL A 268 -15.41 26.91 -60.00
N SER A 269 -15.72 25.91 -60.83
CA SER A 269 -15.07 24.57 -60.76
C SER A 269 -13.58 24.57 -61.15
N SER A 270 -13.17 25.54 -61.97
CA SER A 270 -11.86 25.62 -62.63
C SER A 270 -10.87 26.59 -61.95
N GLY A 271 -11.29 27.32 -60.91
CA GLY A 271 -10.47 28.35 -60.24
C GLY A 271 -10.18 28.07 -58.76
N THR A 272 -9.34 28.90 -58.16
CA THR A 272 -9.18 28.99 -56.70
C THR A 272 -10.35 29.74 -56.07
N ALA A 273 -10.54 29.64 -54.75
CA ALA A 273 -11.57 30.41 -54.06
C ALA A 273 -11.27 31.92 -54.09
N SER A 274 -10.00 32.33 -54.04
CA SER A 274 -9.59 33.75 -54.14
C SER A 274 -10.03 34.39 -55.46
N GLN A 275 -9.92 33.65 -56.57
CA GLN A 275 -10.26 34.13 -57.90
C GLN A 275 -11.78 34.35 -58.08
N GLU A 276 -12.64 33.54 -57.47
CA GLU A 276 -14.10 33.75 -57.46
C GLU A 276 -14.49 34.95 -56.58
N ILE A 277 -13.89 35.08 -55.39
CA ILE A 277 -14.14 36.22 -54.47
C ILE A 277 -13.75 37.54 -55.14
N ASN A 278 -12.55 37.61 -55.72
CA ASN A 278 -12.05 38.80 -56.40
C ASN A 278 -12.89 39.16 -57.64
N PHE A 279 -13.37 38.17 -58.40
CA PHE A 279 -14.24 38.41 -59.58
C PHE A 279 -15.54 39.16 -59.22
N TRP A 280 -16.21 38.81 -58.12
CA TRP A 280 -17.43 39.53 -57.72
C TRP A 280 -17.14 40.93 -57.19
N LEU A 281 -16.00 41.12 -56.50
CA LEU A 281 -15.56 42.43 -56.00
C LEU A 281 -15.12 43.38 -57.14
N SER A 282 -14.45 42.87 -58.18
CA SER A 282 -14.10 43.67 -59.36
C SER A 282 -15.33 43.94 -60.23
N LEU A 283 -16.26 42.99 -60.36
CA LEU A 283 -17.49 43.20 -61.12
C LEU A 283 -18.41 44.25 -60.46
N GLU A 284 -18.45 44.34 -59.13
CA GLU A 284 -19.14 45.43 -58.43
C GLU A 284 -18.57 46.79 -58.82
N ARG A 285 -17.24 46.95 -58.72
CA ARG A 285 -16.55 48.21 -59.08
C ARG A 285 -16.73 48.58 -60.56
N ALA A 286 -16.68 47.60 -61.46
CA ALA A 286 -16.89 47.82 -62.89
C ALA A 286 -18.32 48.29 -63.18
N LEU A 287 -19.33 47.70 -62.52
CA LEU A 287 -20.74 48.11 -62.68
C LEU A 287 -21.03 49.47 -62.03
N GLU A 288 -20.45 49.77 -60.86
CA GLU A 288 -20.50 51.10 -60.24
C GLU A 288 -19.84 52.17 -61.13
N GLY A 289 -18.70 51.85 -61.74
CA GLY A 289 -18.02 52.71 -62.72
C GLY A 289 -18.86 52.96 -63.98
N ILE A 290 -19.51 51.93 -64.52
CA ILE A 290 -20.48 52.05 -65.62
C ILE A 290 -21.66 52.92 -65.20
N GLU A 291 -22.20 52.77 -63.99
CA GLU A 291 -23.31 53.59 -63.51
C GLU A 291 -22.89 55.06 -63.31
N ALA A 292 -21.68 55.32 -62.84
CA ALA A 292 -21.12 56.67 -62.76
C ALA A 292 -20.97 57.31 -64.16
N GLN A 293 -20.44 56.57 -65.14
CA GLN A 293 -20.38 57.03 -66.54
C GLN A 293 -21.76 57.23 -67.16
N LEU A 294 -22.76 56.41 -66.80
CA LEU A 294 -24.14 56.53 -67.28
C LEU A 294 -24.84 57.79 -66.73
N ARG A 295 -24.49 58.19 -65.50
CA ARG A 295 -25.00 59.40 -64.84
C ARG A 295 -24.30 60.68 -65.31
N SER A 296 -23.26 60.59 -66.15
CA SER A 296 -22.55 61.75 -66.72
C SER A 296 -23.47 62.68 -67.52
N GLU A 297 -23.12 63.97 -67.59
CA GLU A 297 -23.93 64.97 -68.29
C GLU A 297 -23.88 64.76 -69.82
N GLU A 298 -22.75 64.27 -70.31
CA GLU A 298 -22.46 63.94 -71.70
C GLU A 298 -23.38 62.84 -72.23
N VAL A 299 -23.52 61.74 -71.47
CA VAL A 299 -24.40 60.61 -71.84
C VAL A 299 -25.87 61.00 -71.74
N ASN A 300 -26.25 61.79 -70.72
CA ASN A 300 -27.61 62.32 -70.61
C ASN A 300 -27.96 63.24 -71.79
N MET A 301 -27.04 64.10 -72.24
CA MET A 301 -27.27 64.97 -73.41
C MET A 301 -27.39 64.19 -74.73
N VAL A 302 -26.67 63.08 -74.91
CA VAL A 302 -26.91 62.15 -76.05
C VAL A 302 -28.34 61.58 -76.01
N MET A 303 -28.82 61.20 -74.82
CA MET A 303 -30.15 60.63 -74.63
C MET A 303 -31.27 61.65 -74.84
N GLU A 304 -31.06 62.92 -74.47
CA GLU A 304 -32.00 64.01 -74.77
C GLU A 304 -32.04 64.37 -76.26
N CYS A 305 -30.88 64.43 -76.94
CA CYS A 305 -30.80 64.62 -78.38
C CYS A 305 -31.62 63.58 -79.16
N LEU A 306 -31.45 62.29 -78.83
CA LEU A 306 -32.19 61.20 -79.48
C LEU A 306 -33.70 61.22 -79.17
N ARG A 307 -34.07 61.68 -77.97
CA ARG A 307 -35.48 61.85 -77.56
C ARG A 307 -36.16 63.00 -78.32
N ASN A 308 -35.47 64.15 -78.45
CA ASN A 308 -35.93 65.30 -79.22
C ASN A 308 -36.11 64.96 -80.71
N ALA A 309 -35.18 64.17 -81.28
CA ALA A 309 -35.27 63.65 -82.64
C ALA A 309 -36.32 62.54 -82.85
N LYS A 310 -37.22 62.30 -81.88
CA LYS A 310 -38.27 61.26 -81.88
C LYS A 310 -37.75 59.82 -82.05
N ARG A 311 -36.46 59.55 -81.83
CA ARG A 311 -35.85 58.21 -81.95
C ARG A 311 -36.03 57.38 -80.67
N PHE A 312 -37.25 57.35 -80.14
CA PHE A 312 -37.58 56.75 -78.83
C PHE A 312 -37.17 55.29 -78.70
N HIS A 313 -37.20 54.50 -79.79
CA HIS A 313 -36.75 53.11 -79.78
C HIS A 313 -35.30 52.96 -79.33
N ALA A 314 -34.39 53.85 -79.72
CA ALA A 314 -32.99 53.79 -79.28
C ALA A 314 -32.85 54.03 -77.77
N THR A 315 -33.54 55.06 -77.25
CA THR A 315 -33.50 55.43 -75.83
C THR A 315 -34.20 54.42 -74.92
N VAL A 316 -35.33 53.84 -75.36
CA VAL A 316 -36.03 52.78 -74.61
C VAL A 316 -35.23 51.49 -74.62
N ARG A 317 -34.64 51.13 -75.78
CA ARG A 317 -33.76 49.97 -75.90
C ARG A 317 -32.52 50.10 -75.03
N PHE A 318 -31.90 51.27 -74.94
CA PHE A 318 -30.74 51.49 -74.07
C PHE A 318 -31.07 51.25 -72.58
N ILE A 319 -32.24 51.69 -72.11
CA ILE A 319 -32.67 51.47 -70.72
C ILE A 319 -33.10 50.02 -70.45
N ALA A 320 -33.68 49.33 -71.43
CA ALA A 320 -34.17 47.95 -71.29
C ALA A 320 -33.11 46.86 -71.57
N ASP A 321 -32.32 47.00 -72.64
CA ASP A 321 -31.39 45.96 -73.12
C ASP A 321 -30.05 45.96 -72.36
N THR A 322 -29.70 46.99 -71.58
CA THR A 322 -28.40 47.04 -70.87
C THR A 322 -28.32 46.03 -69.73
N GLY A 323 -29.44 45.71 -69.07
CA GLY A 323 -29.49 44.79 -67.94
C GLY A 323 -28.73 45.27 -66.69
N LEU A 324 -28.24 46.52 -66.68
CA LEU A 324 -27.35 47.08 -65.66
C LEU A 324 -27.96 46.93 -64.26
N ASN A 325 -29.13 47.53 -64.03
CA ASN A 325 -29.80 47.52 -62.73
C ASN A 325 -29.99 46.09 -62.18
N SER A 326 -30.36 45.13 -63.02
CA SER A 326 -30.53 43.73 -62.61
C SER A 326 -29.22 43.02 -62.26
N SER A 327 -28.13 43.32 -62.97
CA SER A 327 -26.80 42.77 -62.67
C SER A 327 -26.17 43.44 -61.46
N THR A 328 -26.29 44.77 -61.30
CA THR A 328 -25.85 45.50 -60.10
C THR A 328 -26.58 44.99 -58.84
N ASP A 329 -27.91 44.81 -58.91
CA ASP A 329 -28.70 44.20 -57.84
C ASP A 329 -28.22 42.78 -57.49
N LEU A 330 -27.91 41.96 -58.49
CA LEU A 330 -27.41 40.59 -58.30
C LEU A 330 -26.03 40.60 -57.64
N VAL A 331 -25.13 41.45 -58.12
CA VAL A 331 -23.74 41.56 -57.67
C VAL A 331 -23.69 42.06 -56.23
N HIS A 332 -24.37 43.15 -55.87
CA HIS A 332 -24.45 43.60 -54.47
C HIS A 332 -25.03 42.50 -53.55
N LYS A 333 -26.06 41.77 -54.00
CA LYS A 333 -26.67 40.66 -53.25
C LYS A 333 -25.71 39.48 -53.05
N TYR A 334 -24.84 39.18 -54.00
CA TYR A 334 -23.78 38.17 -53.86
C TYR A 334 -22.58 38.68 -53.06
N ASN A 335 -22.25 39.98 -53.19
CA ASN A 335 -21.13 40.58 -52.49
C ASN A 335 -21.35 40.66 -50.96
N GLN A 336 -22.59 40.56 -50.48
CA GLN A 336 -22.87 40.30 -49.05
C GLN A 336 -22.15 39.05 -48.48
N LEU A 337 -21.84 38.07 -49.34
CA LEU A 337 -21.07 36.86 -49.03
C LEU A 337 -19.57 37.00 -49.37
N MET A 338 -19.22 37.67 -50.48
CA MET A 338 -17.84 37.75 -50.97
C MET A 338 -17.00 38.84 -50.28
N LYS A 339 -17.63 39.94 -49.84
CA LYS A 339 -16.98 41.00 -49.08
C LYS A 339 -16.52 40.51 -47.70
N ASP A 340 -15.31 40.91 -47.32
CA ASP A 340 -14.64 40.58 -46.06
C ASP A 340 -14.45 39.06 -45.82
N PHE A 341 -14.33 38.26 -46.88
CA PHE A 341 -14.17 36.80 -46.77
C PHE A 341 -12.77 36.41 -46.24
N PRO A 342 -12.65 35.64 -45.13
CA PRO A 342 -11.38 35.40 -44.44
C PRO A 342 -10.50 34.30 -45.08
N LEU A 343 -10.32 34.30 -46.40
CA LEU A 343 -9.47 33.32 -47.10
C LEU A 343 -7.97 33.53 -46.80
N ASN A 344 -7.56 34.79 -46.65
CA ASN A 344 -6.15 35.17 -46.50
C ASN A 344 -5.52 34.61 -45.21
N GLU A 345 -6.33 34.34 -44.18
CA GLU A 345 -5.87 33.72 -42.93
C GLU A 345 -5.43 32.27 -43.16
N LEU A 346 -6.18 31.51 -43.97
CA LEU A 346 -5.81 30.14 -44.37
C LEU A 346 -4.55 30.12 -45.24
N LEU A 347 -4.44 31.02 -46.24
CA LEU A 347 -3.30 31.06 -47.17
C LEU A 347 -1.99 31.55 -46.51
N SER A 348 -2.10 32.41 -45.49
CA SER A 348 -0.97 32.90 -44.69
C SER A 348 -0.64 32.04 -43.46
N ALA A 349 -1.40 30.97 -43.20
CA ALA A 349 -1.17 30.09 -42.06
C ALA A 349 0.16 29.32 -42.21
N THR A 350 1.00 29.41 -41.17
CA THR A 350 2.26 28.67 -41.03
C THR A 350 2.15 27.48 -40.08
N ASP A 351 1.10 27.45 -39.25
CA ASP A 351 0.96 26.55 -38.11
C ASP A 351 -0.37 25.78 -38.22
N LEU A 352 -0.38 24.52 -37.79
CA LEU A 352 -1.57 23.66 -37.81
C LEU A 352 -2.76 24.27 -37.05
N ASP A 353 -2.51 24.90 -35.90
CA ASP A 353 -3.58 25.48 -35.09
C ASP A 353 -4.25 26.69 -35.79
N LYS A 354 -3.46 27.51 -36.52
CA LYS A 354 -3.98 28.63 -37.33
C LYS A 354 -4.80 28.15 -38.53
N ILE A 355 -4.42 27.01 -39.13
CA ILE A 355 -5.24 26.37 -40.19
C ILE A 355 -6.60 25.98 -39.60
N GLN A 356 -6.63 25.41 -38.39
CA GLN A 356 -7.89 25.06 -37.72
C GLN A 356 -8.78 26.28 -37.45
N GLU A 357 -8.21 27.36 -36.90
CA GLU A 357 -8.92 28.62 -36.63
C GLU A 357 -9.46 29.24 -37.92
N SER A 358 -8.64 29.29 -38.98
CA SER A 358 -9.02 29.84 -40.28
C SER A 358 -10.20 29.09 -40.90
N LEU A 359 -10.25 27.76 -40.79
CA LEU A 359 -11.40 26.97 -41.25
C LEU A 359 -12.68 27.34 -40.49
N VAL A 360 -12.62 27.48 -39.17
CA VAL A 360 -13.79 27.89 -38.36
C VAL A 360 -14.28 29.28 -38.77
N LEU A 361 -13.37 30.22 -39.03
CA LEU A 361 -13.70 31.58 -39.46
C LEU A 361 -14.32 31.60 -40.88
N ILE A 362 -13.75 30.84 -41.83
CA ILE A 362 -14.27 30.69 -43.20
C ILE A 362 -15.69 30.10 -43.20
N PHE A 363 -15.89 28.95 -42.54
CA PHE A 363 -17.20 28.30 -42.49
C PHE A 363 -18.21 29.09 -41.64
N GLY A 364 -17.76 29.76 -40.57
CA GLY A 364 -18.59 30.66 -39.78
C GLY A 364 -19.10 31.86 -40.58
N HIS A 365 -18.22 32.50 -41.38
CA HIS A 365 -18.59 33.57 -42.30
C HIS A 365 -19.60 33.07 -43.35
N MET A 366 -19.26 31.97 -44.03
CA MET A 366 -20.11 31.37 -45.07
C MET A 366 -21.49 30.97 -44.54
N ASN A 367 -21.57 30.25 -43.41
CA ASN A 367 -22.83 29.79 -42.83
C ASN A 367 -23.73 30.94 -42.36
N ARG A 368 -23.15 32.05 -41.90
CA ARG A 368 -23.90 33.25 -41.49
C ARG A 368 -24.38 34.07 -42.69
N LYS A 369 -23.50 34.33 -43.67
CA LYS A 369 -23.82 35.17 -44.83
C LYS A 369 -24.69 34.45 -45.87
N LEU A 370 -24.51 33.15 -46.11
CA LEU A 370 -25.29 32.38 -47.10
C LEU A 370 -26.80 32.39 -46.80
N LYS A 371 -27.19 32.51 -45.52
CA LYS A 371 -28.61 32.67 -45.13
C LYS A 371 -29.20 34.02 -45.55
N LEU A 372 -28.37 35.07 -45.64
CA LEU A 372 -28.74 36.45 -45.98
C LEU A 372 -28.66 36.70 -47.49
N SER A 373 -27.55 36.31 -48.12
CA SER A 373 -27.28 36.52 -49.55
C SER A 373 -28.01 35.47 -50.42
N PRO A 374 -28.72 35.83 -51.51
CA PRO A 374 -29.36 34.89 -52.45
C PRO A 374 -28.37 34.12 -53.34
N TYR A 375 -27.14 33.88 -52.88
CA TYR A 375 -26.11 33.16 -53.62
C TYR A 375 -26.56 31.71 -53.96
N PRO A 376 -26.43 31.24 -55.21
CA PRO A 376 -26.95 29.93 -55.61
C PRO A 376 -26.18 28.78 -54.99
N ILE A 377 -26.89 27.80 -54.44
CA ILE A 377 -26.27 26.62 -53.81
C ILE A 377 -25.42 25.84 -54.82
N ARG A 378 -25.80 25.82 -56.10
CA ARG A 378 -24.99 25.24 -57.20
C ARG A 378 -23.60 25.87 -57.36
N ARG A 379 -23.41 27.16 -57.04
CA ARG A 379 -22.09 27.82 -57.05
C ARG A 379 -21.38 27.72 -55.70
N ALA A 380 -22.12 27.54 -54.60
CA ALA A 380 -21.54 27.34 -53.28
C ALA A 380 -20.83 25.99 -53.12
N LEU A 381 -21.33 24.89 -53.72
CA LEU A 381 -20.67 23.58 -53.60
C LEU A 381 -19.26 23.55 -54.23
N PRO A 382 -19.02 24.04 -55.47
CA PRO A 382 -17.67 24.11 -56.03
C PRO A 382 -16.77 25.13 -55.31
N LEU A 383 -17.32 26.20 -54.73
CA LEU A 383 -16.54 27.13 -53.90
C LEU A 383 -15.98 26.43 -52.65
N VAL A 384 -16.76 25.56 -52.00
CA VAL A 384 -16.28 24.75 -50.88
C VAL A 384 -15.29 23.67 -51.33
N GLU A 385 -15.43 23.15 -52.55
CA GLU A 385 -14.42 22.28 -53.15
C GLU A 385 -13.09 23.03 -53.40
N ALA A 386 -13.13 24.26 -53.91
CA ALA A 386 -11.95 25.12 -54.08
C ALA A 386 -11.29 25.44 -52.74
N ILE A 387 -12.05 25.80 -51.70
CA ILE A 387 -11.54 25.96 -50.33
C ILE A 387 -10.90 24.66 -49.81
N SER A 388 -11.42 23.48 -50.20
CA SER A 388 -10.79 22.20 -49.87
C SER A 388 -9.50 21.93 -50.65
N ARG A 389 -9.27 22.53 -51.83
CA ARG A 389 -8.00 22.47 -52.55
C ARG A 389 -6.99 23.39 -51.85
N ASP A 390 -7.38 24.64 -51.61
CA ASP A 390 -6.57 25.62 -50.87
C ASP A 390 -6.14 25.07 -49.49
N PHE A 391 -7.06 24.44 -48.74
CA PHE A 391 -6.76 23.76 -47.47
C PHE A 391 -5.78 22.58 -47.62
N ASN A 392 -5.96 21.74 -48.66
CA ASN A 392 -5.06 20.61 -48.93
C ASN A 392 -3.62 21.08 -49.15
N ASP A 393 -3.45 22.11 -49.97
CA ASP A 393 -2.13 22.57 -50.40
C ASP A 393 -1.40 23.30 -49.25
N GLN A 394 -2.14 24.05 -48.44
CA GLN A 394 -1.61 24.63 -47.20
C GLN A 394 -1.21 23.56 -46.18
N LEU A 395 -2.04 22.52 -46.02
CA LEU A 395 -1.75 21.42 -45.10
C LEU A 395 -0.51 20.62 -45.56
N LEU A 396 -0.38 20.34 -46.86
CA LEU A 396 0.81 19.74 -47.45
C LEU A 396 2.06 20.61 -47.21
N ARG A 397 1.99 21.92 -47.49
CA ARG A 397 3.10 22.86 -47.26
C ARG A 397 3.62 22.82 -45.83
N VAL A 398 2.71 22.83 -44.84
CA VAL A 398 3.07 22.76 -43.42
C VAL A 398 3.62 21.37 -43.05
N LEU A 399 2.94 20.28 -43.45
CA LEU A 399 3.37 18.92 -43.09
C LEU A 399 4.73 18.52 -43.71
N THR A 400 5.00 18.90 -44.95
CA THR A 400 6.28 18.64 -45.63
C THR A 400 7.43 19.38 -44.94
N SER A 401 7.20 20.59 -44.43
CA SER A 401 8.21 21.35 -43.67
C SER A 401 8.69 20.62 -42.41
N HIS A 402 7.82 19.82 -41.78
CA HIS A 402 8.14 19.06 -40.56
C HIS A 402 8.93 17.76 -40.80
N ARG A 403 9.10 17.31 -42.05
CA ARG A 403 9.83 16.06 -42.41
C ARG A 403 9.44 14.86 -41.54
N LEU A 404 8.16 14.50 -41.56
CA LEU A 404 7.55 13.50 -40.65
C LEU A 404 8.40 12.23 -40.39
N PRO A 405 9.06 11.56 -41.37
CA PRO A 405 9.86 10.35 -41.12
C PRO A 405 11.11 10.55 -40.24
N TYR A 406 11.60 11.78 -40.10
CA TYR A 406 12.79 12.10 -39.32
C TYR A 406 12.47 12.56 -37.89
N THR A 407 11.26 13.03 -37.64
CA THR A 407 10.81 13.45 -36.29
C THR A 407 10.72 12.26 -35.32
N PRO A 408 10.93 12.44 -34.00
CA PRO A 408 10.65 11.41 -33.00
C PRO A 408 9.16 11.05 -32.91
N TYR A 409 8.83 9.83 -32.47
CA TYR A 409 7.45 9.31 -32.47
C TYR A 409 6.47 10.17 -31.64
N GLU A 410 6.86 10.66 -30.47
CA GLU A 410 5.98 11.49 -29.62
C GLU A 410 5.59 12.82 -30.29
N THR A 411 6.53 13.45 -31.02
CA THR A 411 6.27 14.68 -31.78
C THR A 411 5.41 14.37 -33.00
N PHE A 412 5.69 13.26 -33.68
CA PHE A 412 4.91 12.79 -34.83
C PHE A 412 3.44 12.48 -34.47
N ASP A 413 3.18 11.72 -33.40
CA ASP A 413 1.80 11.37 -33.01
C ASP A 413 1.04 12.58 -32.52
N ARG A 414 1.71 13.58 -31.94
CA ARG A 414 1.12 14.88 -31.59
C ARG A 414 0.71 15.66 -32.84
N LEU A 415 1.64 15.85 -33.79
CA LEU A 415 1.39 16.56 -35.04
C LEU A 415 0.28 15.90 -35.87
N LEU A 416 0.29 14.57 -36.03
CA LEU A 416 -0.79 13.87 -36.73
C LEU A 416 -2.08 13.80 -35.91
N SER A 417 -2.05 13.88 -34.57
CA SER A 417 -3.27 14.05 -33.77
C SER A 417 -3.90 15.42 -33.99
N GLN A 418 -3.11 16.49 -34.04
CA GLN A 418 -3.58 17.83 -34.40
C GLN A 418 -4.16 17.82 -35.81
N THR A 419 -3.42 17.30 -36.79
CA THR A 419 -3.88 17.14 -38.19
C THR A 419 -5.22 16.38 -38.29
N MET A 420 -5.37 15.28 -37.53
CA MET A 420 -6.61 14.51 -37.49
C MET A 420 -7.77 15.22 -36.76
N ASN A 421 -7.47 16.11 -35.81
CA ASN A 421 -8.46 17.02 -35.25
C ASN A 421 -8.88 18.10 -36.25
N ILE A 422 -7.96 18.63 -37.06
CA ILE A 422 -8.29 19.57 -38.15
C ILE A 422 -9.25 18.93 -39.15
N PHE A 423 -8.96 17.70 -39.60
CA PHE A 423 -9.88 16.97 -40.48
C PHE A 423 -11.26 16.73 -39.82
N ARG A 424 -11.32 16.44 -38.51
CA ARG A 424 -12.59 16.36 -37.79
C ARG A 424 -13.34 17.69 -37.73
N THR A 425 -12.63 18.81 -37.52
CA THR A 425 -13.26 20.13 -37.57
C THR A 425 -13.80 20.45 -38.96
N TRP A 426 -13.08 20.07 -40.04
CA TRP A 426 -13.65 20.14 -41.39
C TRP A 426 -14.91 19.27 -41.52
N ASP A 427 -14.87 18.01 -41.07
CA ASP A 427 -16.00 17.08 -41.13
C ASP A 427 -17.22 17.55 -40.34
N ASP A 428 -17.05 18.35 -39.28
CA ASP A 428 -18.15 18.95 -38.51
C ASP A 428 -18.64 20.26 -39.15
N LEU A 429 -17.74 21.13 -39.59
CA LEU A 429 -18.08 22.37 -40.32
C LEU A 429 -18.81 22.09 -41.65
N ILE A 430 -18.47 21.01 -42.35
CA ILE A 430 -19.18 20.59 -43.58
C ILE A 430 -20.57 20.01 -43.26
N LYS A 431 -20.78 19.35 -42.10
CA LYS A 431 -22.13 18.95 -41.65
C LYS A 431 -22.98 20.17 -41.35
N GLU A 432 -22.42 21.17 -40.67
CA GLU A 432 -23.10 22.45 -40.43
C GLU A 432 -23.46 23.15 -41.74
N PHE A 433 -22.50 23.27 -42.66
CA PHE A 433 -22.72 23.86 -43.98
C PHE A 433 -23.78 23.11 -44.79
N THR A 434 -23.76 21.78 -44.82
CA THR A 434 -24.80 21.01 -45.55
C THR A 434 -26.18 21.13 -44.92
N ASN A 435 -26.27 21.28 -43.59
CA ASN A 435 -27.52 21.60 -42.90
C ASN A 435 -28.02 23.01 -43.24
N VAL A 436 -27.14 24.02 -43.26
CA VAL A 436 -27.47 25.39 -43.69
C VAL A 436 -27.88 25.42 -45.16
N ALA A 437 -27.17 24.73 -46.05
CA ALA A 437 -27.51 24.64 -47.46
C ALA A 437 -28.91 24.02 -47.65
N ARG A 438 -29.24 22.91 -46.96
CA ARG A 438 -30.59 22.32 -46.98
C ARG A 438 -31.66 23.27 -46.45
N GLU A 439 -31.38 23.99 -45.35
CA GLU A 439 -32.28 25.00 -44.80
C GLU A 439 -32.58 26.10 -45.83
N VAL A 440 -31.55 26.56 -46.54
CA VAL A 440 -31.64 27.59 -47.58
C VAL A 440 -32.38 27.08 -48.82
N THR A 441 -32.11 25.86 -49.31
CA THR A 441 -32.86 25.25 -50.43
C THR A 441 -34.35 25.19 -50.09
N ARG A 442 -34.69 24.75 -48.87
CA ARG A 442 -36.08 24.65 -48.39
C ARG A 442 -36.75 26.02 -48.26
N LYS A 443 -36.04 27.02 -47.72
CA LYS A 443 -36.55 28.40 -47.57
C LYS A 443 -36.77 29.12 -48.91
N ARG A 444 -35.96 28.81 -49.93
CA ARG A 444 -36.03 29.46 -51.26
C ARG A 444 -36.87 28.71 -52.29
N SER A 445 -37.36 27.51 -51.97
CA SER A 445 -38.04 26.61 -52.93
C SER A 445 -37.23 26.34 -54.21
N GLU A 446 -35.89 26.32 -54.10
CA GLU A 446 -35.01 25.98 -55.21
C GLU A 446 -35.20 24.52 -55.65
N LYS A 447 -35.03 24.23 -56.95
CA LYS A 447 -35.11 22.86 -57.47
C LYS A 447 -34.12 21.96 -56.72
N PHE A 448 -34.58 20.76 -56.31
CA PHE A 448 -33.76 19.83 -55.54
C PHE A 448 -32.43 19.52 -56.24
N ILE A 449 -31.32 19.78 -55.55
CA ILE A 449 -29.95 19.52 -56.00
C ILE A 449 -29.32 18.52 -55.02
N PRO A 450 -28.64 17.46 -55.50
CA PRO A 450 -27.85 16.60 -54.63
C PRO A 450 -26.71 17.39 -54.00
N ILE A 451 -26.83 17.69 -52.70
CA ILE A 451 -25.76 18.32 -51.92
C ILE A 451 -24.72 17.24 -51.61
N LYS A 452 -23.72 17.13 -52.49
CA LYS A 452 -22.50 16.34 -52.31
C LYS A 452 -21.30 17.26 -52.59
N VAL A 453 -20.36 17.29 -51.65
CA VAL A 453 -19.05 17.93 -51.82
C VAL A 453 -18.02 16.81 -51.82
N LEU A 454 -17.08 16.82 -52.76
CA LEU A 454 -15.97 15.87 -52.83
C LEU A 454 -14.71 16.60 -52.33
N PRO A 455 -14.32 16.45 -51.05
CA PRO A 455 -13.14 17.15 -50.54
C PRO A 455 -11.85 16.62 -51.17
N ALA A 456 -11.06 17.52 -51.76
CA ALA A 456 -9.77 17.20 -52.39
C ALA A 456 -8.78 16.55 -51.39
N HIS A 457 -8.82 16.98 -50.13
CA HIS A 457 -7.95 16.47 -49.06
C HIS A 457 -8.32 15.07 -48.55
N ALA A 458 -9.40 14.43 -49.04
CA ALA A 458 -9.82 13.11 -48.56
C ALA A 458 -8.73 12.05 -48.70
N LYS A 459 -8.04 12.03 -49.85
CA LYS A 459 -6.93 11.09 -50.09
C LYS A 459 -5.76 11.33 -49.12
N LEU A 460 -5.48 12.60 -48.79
CA LEU A 460 -4.47 12.97 -47.79
C LEU A 460 -4.91 12.60 -46.37
N GLN A 461 -6.19 12.72 -46.02
CA GLN A 461 -6.76 12.27 -44.75
C GLN A 461 -6.63 10.75 -44.57
N GLU A 462 -6.92 9.97 -45.61
CA GLU A 462 -6.70 8.52 -45.61
C GLU A 462 -5.21 8.18 -45.49
N ARG A 463 -4.36 8.85 -46.28
CA ARG A 463 -2.90 8.68 -46.27
C ARG A 463 -2.26 8.97 -44.91
N THR A 464 -2.64 10.08 -44.27
CA THR A 464 -2.12 10.48 -42.95
C THR A 464 -2.66 9.59 -41.82
N ARG A 465 -3.92 9.15 -41.90
CA ARG A 465 -4.47 8.12 -40.99
C ARG A 465 -3.68 6.82 -41.10
N TYR A 466 -3.48 6.33 -42.33
CA TYR A 466 -2.70 5.13 -42.61
C TYR A 466 -1.26 5.25 -42.07
N LEU A 467 -0.58 6.35 -42.39
CA LEU A 467 0.78 6.61 -41.92
C LEU A 467 0.89 6.63 -40.39
N ARG A 468 -0.12 7.19 -39.70
CA ARG A 468 -0.18 7.20 -38.23
C ARG A 468 -0.27 5.79 -37.66
N ASP A 469 -1.21 4.99 -38.15
CA ASP A 469 -1.43 3.63 -37.66
C ASP A 469 -0.25 2.72 -38.02
N TRP A 470 0.28 2.83 -39.24
CA TRP A 470 1.49 2.14 -39.69
C TRP A 470 2.70 2.48 -38.79
N ARG A 471 2.93 3.77 -38.51
CA ARG A 471 4.07 4.18 -37.67
C ARG A 471 3.90 3.79 -36.21
N LYS A 472 2.66 3.75 -35.70
CA LYS A 472 2.35 3.19 -34.38
C LYS A 472 2.65 1.70 -34.30
N GLN A 473 2.37 0.93 -35.35
CA GLN A 473 2.75 -0.49 -35.45
C GLN A 473 4.28 -0.70 -35.58
N HIS A 474 5.00 0.27 -36.17
CA HIS A 474 6.46 0.29 -36.18
C HIS A 474 7.04 0.56 -34.79
N GLU A 475 6.56 1.61 -34.09
CA GLU A 475 7.01 1.94 -32.74
C GLU A 475 6.72 0.79 -31.76
N GLN A 476 5.55 0.15 -31.86
CA GLN A 476 5.23 -1.05 -31.08
C GLN A 476 6.18 -2.23 -31.34
N LEU A 477 6.76 -2.34 -32.54
CA LEU A 477 7.77 -3.34 -32.85
C LEU A 477 9.11 -2.96 -32.20
N ALA A 478 9.56 -1.72 -32.40
CA ALA A 478 10.84 -1.20 -31.88
C ALA A 478 10.91 -1.17 -30.34
N VAL A 479 9.84 -0.71 -29.68
CA VAL A 479 9.75 -0.70 -28.21
C VAL A 479 9.72 -2.13 -27.63
N MET A 480 9.30 -3.14 -28.40
CA MET A 480 9.22 -4.53 -27.94
C MET A 480 10.48 -5.36 -28.26
N THR A 481 11.32 -4.94 -29.22
CA THR A 481 12.66 -5.53 -29.41
C THR A 481 13.63 -5.08 -28.30
N GLY A 482 13.53 -3.83 -27.83
CA GLY A 482 14.38 -3.28 -26.75
C GLY A 482 14.46 -4.12 -25.45
N PRO A 483 13.34 -4.55 -24.83
CA PRO A 483 13.31 -5.43 -23.66
C PRO A 483 14.02 -6.77 -23.83
N THR A 484 14.32 -7.19 -25.07
CA THR A 484 15.09 -8.42 -25.32
C THR A 484 16.59 -8.26 -25.07
N LYS A 485 17.12 -7.03 -24.94
CA LYS A 485 18.51 -6.76 -24.47
C LYS A 485 18.79 -7.30 -23.06
N GLY A 486 17.76 -7.38 -22.20
CA GLY A 486 17.85 -8.01 -20.88
C GLY A 486 18.08 -9.53 -20.91
N LEU A 487 18.13 -10.14 -22.11
CA LEU A 487 18.35 -11.57 -22.32
C LEU A 487 19.77 -11.87 -22.86
N ARG A 488 20.76 -10.99 -22.64
CA ARG A 488 22.18 -11.23 -22.96
C ARG A 488 22.95 -12.01 -21.88
N SER A 489 22.26 -12.60 -20.89
CA SER A 489 22.89 -13.41 -19.86
C SER A 489 22.77 -14.90 -20.17
N VAL A 490 23.93 -15.56 -20.28
CA VAL A 490 24.21 -17.02 -20.22
C VAL A 490 24.61 -17.73 -21.54
N THR A 491 24.08 -17.44 -22.73
CA THR A 491 24.53 -18.11 -23.98
C THR A 491 25.10 -17.14 -25.02
N LYS A 492 26.43 -17.11 -25.12
CA LYS A 492 27.20 -16.35 -26.11
C LYS A 492 27.62 -17.26 -27.27
N GLU A 493 26.64 -17.90 -27.92
CA GLU A 493 26.87 -18.76 -29.08
C GLU A 493 26.01 -18.35 -30.28
N VAL A 494 26.68 -18.17 -31.42
CA VAL A 494 26.20 -18.18 -32.81
C VAL A 494 25.00 -17.28 -33.19
N GLY A 495 25.31 -16.21 -33.95
CA GLY A 495 24.44 -15.76 -35.06
C GLY A 495 23.16 -14.99 -34.73
N GLY A 496 22.92 -14.59 -33.47
CA GLY A 496 21.78 -13.73 -33.12
C GLY A 496 21.95 -12.29 -33.61
N MET A 497 21.47 -12.00 -34.82
CA MET A 497 21.36 -10.65 -35.40
C MET A 497 20.55 -9.73 -34.45
N ASP A 498 20.91 -8.44 -34.35
CA ASP A 498 20.21 -7.53 -33.42
C ASP A 498 18.86 -7.12 -34.05
N MET A 499 17.76 -7.61 -33.46
CA MET A 499 16.40 -7.28 -33.90
C MET A 499 16.11 -5.78 -33.83
N GLU A 500 16.78 -5.02 -32.96
CA GLU A 500 16.65 -3.56 -32.91
C GLU A 500 17.31 -2.91 -34.13
N GLU A 501 18.43 -3.47 -34.60
CA GLU A 501 19.14 -3.03 -35.80
C GLU A 501 18.38 -3.39 -37.08
N GLU A 502 17.86 -4.63 -37.21
CA GLU A 502 17.00 -5.02 -38.35
C GLU A 502 15.75 -4.13 -38.47
N VAL A 503 15.08 -3.81 -37.36
CA VAL A 503 13.91 -2.91 -37.35
C VAL A 503 14.29 -1.48 -37.73
N LYS A 504 15.45 -1.00 -37.25
CA LYS A 504 15.97 0.33 -37.59
C LYS A 504 16.32 0.43 -39.08
N GLU A 505 17.04 -0.56 -39.63
CA GLU A 505 17.34 -0.59 -41.07
C GLU A 505 16.08 -0.68 -41.94
N ALA A 506 15.07 -1.45 -41.51
CA ALA A 506 13.78 -1.49 -42.20
C ALA A 506 13.14 -0.09 -42.27
N TYR A 507 13.28 0.72 -41.22
CA TYR A 507 12.79 2.10 -41.18
C TYR A 507 13.58 3.06 -42.08
N GLU A 508 14.89 2.85 -42.26
CA GLU A 508 15.74 3.68 -43.14
C GLU A 508 15.30 3.64 -44.62
N VAL A 509 14.64 2.56 -45.07
CA VAL A 509 14.06 2.48 -46.43
C VAL A 509 12.99 3.56 -46.63
N ILE A 510 12.18 3.82 -45.60
CA ILE A 510 11.01 4.69 -45.66
C ILE A 510 11.39 6.16 -45.44
N LYS A 511 12.49 6.46 -44.75
CA LYS A 511 13.01 7.83 -44.61
C LYS A 511 13.44 8.48 -45.92
N ARG A 512 13.77 7.68 -46.94
CA ARG A 512 14.27 8.16 -48.25
C ARG A 512 13.17 8.58 -49.23
N ILE A 513 11.90 8.44 -48.84
CA ILE A 513 10.73 8.61 -49.71
C ILE A 513 9.86 9.74 -49.17
N ASP A 514 9.26 10.52 -50.06
CA ASP A 514 8.18 11.42 -49.64
C ASP A 514 6.93 10.60 -49.33
N VAL A 515 6.58 10.55 -48.06
CA VAL A 515 5.46 9.75 -47.57
C VAL A 515 4.12 10.48 -47.75
N LEU A 516 4.14 11.80 -47.95
CA LEU A 516 2.95 12.64 -48.09
C LEU A 516 2.48 12.78 -49.54
N ASP A 517 3.27 12.36 -50.53
CA ASP A 517 2.81 12.33 -51.91
C ASP A 517 1.64 11.34 -52.08
N VAL A 518 0.58 11.82 -52.71
CA VAL A 518 -0.68 11.11 -52.99
C VAL A 518 -0.93 10.99 -54.50
N SER A 519 0.10 11.30 -55.31
CA SER A 519 0.13 10.98 -56.73
C SER A 519 0.08 9.47 -56.96
N VAL A 520 -0.19 9.06 -58.20
CA VAL A 520 -0.21 7.63 -58.56
C VAL A 520 1.20 7.03 -58.42
N GLU A 521 2.22 7.77 -58.87
CA GLU A 521 3.64 7.40 -58.78
C GLU A 521 4.11 7.30 -57.31
N GLY A 522 3.78 8.30 -56.48
CA GLY A 522 4.09 8.28 -55.04
C GLY A 522 3.42 7.14 -54.29
N THR A 523 2.22 6.73 -54.72
CA THR A 523 1.52 5.55 -54.17
C THR A 523 2.24 4.25 -54.55
N GLU A 524 2.70 4.09 -55.78
CA GLU A 524 3.49 2.92 -56.21
C GLU A 524 4.85 2.83 -55.49
N ILE A 525 5.57 3.95 -55.38
CA ILE A 525 6.83 4.06 -54.65
C ILE A 525 6.64 3.67 -53.18
N TRP A 526 5.55 4.13 -52.55
CA TRP A 526 5.22 3.71 -51.19
C TRP A 526 4.94 2.21 -51.08
N VAL A 527 4.13 1.62 -51.97
CA VAL A 527 3.81 0.19 -51.92
C VAL A 527 5.07 -0.66 -52.10
N ALA A 528 5.99 -0.28 -52.98
CA ALA A 528 7.28 -0.94 -53.14
C ALA A 528 8.13 -0.89 -51.86
N ALA A 529 8.21 0.27 -51.20
CA ALA A 529 8.95 0.45 -49.95
C ALA A 529 8.28 -0.25 -48.76
N GLU A 530 6.95 -0.27 -48.72
CA GLU A 530 6.20 -0.99 -47.70
C GLU A 530 6.40 -2.51 -47.84
N ASN A 531 6.44 -3.04 -49.06
CA ASN A 531 6.78 -4.45 -49.30
C ASN A 531 8.20 -4.78 -48.81
N ALA A 532 9.19 -3.94 -49.11
CA ALA A 532 10.56 -4.12 -48.63
C ALA A 532 10.68 -4.03 -47.09
N TYR A 533 9.90 -3.13 -46.47
CA TYR A 533 9.78 -3.04 -45.01
C TYR A 533 9.11 -4.30 -44.42
N ASN A 534 7.99 -4.74 -44.99
CA ASN A 534 7.23 -5.90 -44.54
C ASN A 534 8.04 -7.21 -44.67
N GLU A 535 8.90 -7.34 -45.69
CA GLU A 535 9.81 -8.48 -45.82
C GLU A 535 10.85 -8.54 -44.69
N ARG A 536 11.48 -7.40 -44.37
CA ARG A 536 12.42 -7.30 -43.23
C ARG A 536 11.70 -7.56 -41.90
N VAL A 537 10.54 -6.94 -41.69
CA VAL A 537 9.72 -7.15 -40.49
C VAL A 537 9.27 -8.60 -40.35
N ALA A 538 8.98 -9.31 -41.44
CA ALA A 538 8.66 -10.74 -41.40
C ALA A 538 9.79 -11.62 -40.84
N ARG A 539 11.06 -11.23 -41.06
CA ARG A 539 12.23 -11.92 -40.47
C ARG A 539 12.27 -11.70 -38.95
N VAL A 540 12.09 -10.46 -38.51
CA VAL A 540 11.99 -10.09 -37.09
C VAL A 540 10.79 -10.79 -36.41
N GLU A 541 9.62 -10.85 -37.05
CA GLU A 541 8.45 -11.59 -36.56
C GLU A 541 8.75 -13.07 -36.32
N ASN A 542 9.46 -13.73 -37.25
CA ASN A 542 9.85 -15.14 -37.10
C ASN A 542 10.82 -15.35 -35.93
N GLN A 543 11.80 -14.44 -35.73
CA GLN A 543 12.69 -14.48 -34.56
C GLN A 543 11.94 -14.25 -33.24
N ILE A 544 10.97 -13.33 -33.23
CA ILE A 544 10.07 -13.10 -32.08
C ILE A 544 9.23 -14.35 -31.77
N ILE A 545 8.68 -15.02 -32.80
CA ILE A 545 7.89 -16.26 -32.64
C ILE A 545 8.74 -17.38 -32.01
N ALA A 546 9.99 -17.56 -32.43
CA ALA A 546 10.90 -18.52 -31.82
C ALA A 546 11.13 -18.21 -30.32
N ARG A 547 11.55 -16.98 -30.00
CA ARG A 547 11.80 -16.55 -28.61
C ARG A 547 10.55 -16.58 -27.72
N LEU A 548 9.36 -16.40 -28.30
CA LEU A 548 8.08 -16.55 -27.59
C LEU A 548 7.79 -18.02 -27.28
N ARG A 549 7.98 -18.93 -28.23
CA ARG A 549 7.82 -20.38 -28.00
C ARG A 549 8.78 -20.88 -26.92
N ASP A 550 10.05 -20.47 -26.96
CA ASP A 550 11.03 -20.86 -25.93
C ASP A 550 10.65 -20.34 -24.53
N ARG A 551 10.18 -19.09 -24.43
CA ARG A 551 9.71 -18.50 -23.15
C ARG A 551 8.40 -19.08 -22.63
N LEU A 552 7.52 -19.54 -23.52
CA LEU A 552 6.26 -20.18 -23.13
C LEU A 552 6.46 -21.66 -22.79
N GLY A 553 7.36 -22.36 -23.49
CA GLY A 553 7.75 -23.74 -23.16
C GLY A 553 8.58 -23.87 -21.88
N THR A 554 9.23 -22.80 -21.42
CA THR A 554 9.97 -22.76 -20.14
C THR A 554 9.11 -22.33 -18.94
N ALA A 555 7.91 -21.77 -19.16
CA ALA A 555 7.01 -21.34 -18.09
C ALA A 555 6.30 -22.55 -17.47
N ARG A 556 6.33 -22.68 -16.13
CA ARG A 556 5.71 -23.83 -15.43
C ARG A 556 4.31 -23.55 -14.90
N ASN A 557 3.92 -22.28 -14.86
CA ASN A 557 2.66 -21.83 -14.27
C ASN A 557 1.92 -20.88 -15.23
N ALA A 558 0.61 -21.03 -15.35
CA ALA A 558 -0.23 -20.11 -16.12
C ALA A 558 -0.01 -18.64 -15.73
N ASN A 559 0.25 -18.33 -14.45
CA ASN A 559 0.58 -16.97 -14.01
C ASN A 559 1.88 -16.41 -14.64
N GLU A 560 2.88 -17.26 -14.89
CA GLU A 560 4.12 -16.86 -15.56
C GLU A 560 3.89 -16.65 -17.05
N MET A 561 3.11 -17.54 -17.68
CA MET A 561 2.64 -17.39 -19.06
C MET A 561 1.85 -16.08 -19.22
N PHE A 562 0.87 -15.77 -18.37
CA PHE A 562 0.16 -14.46 -18.37
C PHE A 562 1.11 -13.27 -18.25
N ARG A 563 2.21 -13.38 -17.47
CA ARG A 563 3.23 -12.33 -17.36
C ARG A 563 4.08 -12.19 -18.62
N VAL A 564 4.30 -13.27 -19.37
CA VAL A 564 4.92 -13.21 -20.70
C VAL A 564 3.95 -12.58 -21.69
N PHE A 565 2.70 -13.05 -21.75
CA PHE A 565 1.66 -12.52 -22.64
C PHE A 565 1.43 -11.02 -22.45
N SER A 566 1.28 -10.53 -21.21
CA SER A 566 1.03 -9.11 -20.96
C SER A 566 2.16 -8.19 -21.42
N LYS A 567 3.41 -8.67 -21.44
CA LYS A 567 4.55 -7.93 -22.01
C LYS A 567 4.49 -7.83 -23.54
N PHE A 568 3.99 -8.86 -24.21
CA PHE A 568 3.95 -8.94 -25.67
C PHE A 568 2.57 -8.62 -26.28
N ASN A 569 1.61 -8.16 -25.47
CA ASN A 569 0.23 -7.88 -25.88
C ASN A 569 0.14 -6.96 -27.13
N ALA A 570 1.00 -5.94 -27.22
CA ALA A 570 1.08 -5.05 -28.39
C ALA A 570 1.41 -5.78 -29.72
N LEU A 571 2.07 -6.94 -29.67
CA LEU A 571 2.44 -7.73 -30.85
C LEU A 571 1.32 -8.66 -31.33
N PHE A 572 0.29 -8.92 -30.52
CA PHE A 572 -0.80 -9.85 -30.87
C PHE A 572 -1.77 -9.30 -31.94
N VAL A 573 -1.60 -8.04 -32.33
CA VAL A 573 -2.23 -7.45 -33.52
C VAL A 573 -1.72 -8.11 -34.81
N ARG A 574 -0.47 -8.62 -34.81
CA ARG A 574 0.18 -9.21 -36.00
C ARG A 574 -0.31 -10.64 -36.25
N PRO A 575 -0.88 -10.97 -37.42
CA PRO A 575 -1.49 -12.29 -37.68
C PRO A 575 -0.54 -13.48 -37.49
N LYS A 576 0.73 -13.38 -37.90
CA LYS A 576 1.71 -14.48 -37.74
C LYS A 576 2.01 -14.80 -36.28
N ILE A 577 2.23 -13.76 -35.46
CA ILE A 577 2.48 -13.90 -34.03
C ILE A 577 1.23 -14.47 -33.34
N ARG A 578 0.04 -13.97 -33.66
CA ARG A 578 -1.24 -14.47 -33.15
C ARG A 578 -1.46 -15.95 -33.48
N GLY A 579 -1.23 -16.37 -34.73
CA GLY A 579 -1.35 -17.76 -35.15
C GLY A 579 -0.38 -18.70 -34.42
N ALA A 580 0.86 -18.26 -34.19
CA ALA A 580 1.86 -19.05 -33.47
C ALA A 580 1.56 -19.26 -31.97
N ILE A 581 0.63 -18.49 -31.40
CA ILE A 581 0.29 -18.46 -29.96
C ILE A 581 -1.04 -19.16 -29.66
N GLN A 582 -1.89 -19.41 -30.66
CA GLN A 582 -3.24 -19.94 -30.53
C GLN A 582 -3.35 -21.25 -29.71
N GLU A 583 -2.33 -22.11 -29.79
CA GLU A 583 -2.22 -23.33 -28.98
C GLU A 583 -2.18 -23.02 -27.47
N TYR A 584 -1.32 -22.09 -27.06
CA TYR A 584 -1.18 -21.65 -25.66
C TYR A 584 -2.38 -20.83 -25.17
N GLN A 585 -3.10 -20.11 -26.05
CA GLN A 585 -4.34 -19.42 -25.66
C GLN A 585 -5.36 -20.39 -25.09
N THR A 586 -5.50 -21.58 -25.70
CA THR A 586 -6.45 -22.61 -25.24
C THR A 586 -6.11 -23.13 -23.84
N GLN A 587 -4.81 -23.38 -23.58
CA GLN A 587 -4.32 -23.81 -22.27
C GLN A 587 -4.55 -22.75 -21.18
N LEU A 588 -4.31 -21.47 -21.50
CA LEU A 588 -4.55 -20.35 -20.58
C LEU A 588 -6.03 -20.14 -20.25
N ILE A 589 -6.92 -20.33 -21.23
CA ILE A 589 -8.37 -20.23 -21.05
C ILE A 589 -8.87 -21.35 -20.10
N GLU A 590 -8.40 -22.58 -20.26
CA GLU A 590 -8.81 -23.67 -19.37
C GLU A 590 -8.27 -23.48 -17.95
N SER A 591 -7.01 -23.00 -17.79
CA SER A 591 -6.49 -22.60 -16.48
C SER A 591 -7.32 -21.49 -15.81
N VAL A 592 -7.82 -20.51 -16.57
CA VAL A 592 -8.72 -19.48 -16.01
C VAL A 592 -10.09 -20.03 -15.66
N LYS A 593 -10.66 -20.96 -16.45
CA LYS A 593 -11.89 -21.66 -16.07
C LYS A 593 -11.71 -22.44 -14.77
N GLU A 594 -10.59 -23.15 -14.58
CA GLU A 594 -10.29 -23.82 -13.31
C GLU A 594 -10.22 -22.83 -12.14
N ASP A 595 -9.53 -21.70 -12.30
CA ASP A 595 -9.45 -20.69 -11.25
C ASP A 595 -10.82 -20.04 -10.95
N ILE A 596 -11.68 -19.83 -11.95
CA ILE A 596 -13.06 -19.37 -11.78
C ILE A 596 -13.93 -20.43 -11.10
N LYS A 597 -13.75 -21.73 -11.39
CA LYS A 597 -14.39 -22.84 -10.68
C LYS A 597 -13.96 -22.84 -9.20
N ARG A 598 -12.66 -22.68 -8.92
CA ARG A 598 -12.13 -22.52 -7.54
C ARG A 598 -12.72 -21.30 -6.81
N LEU A 599 -12.97 -20.18 -7.50
CA LEU A 599 -13.68 -19.04 -6.91
C LEU A 599 -15.16 -19.36 -6.62
N HIS A 600 -15.84 -20.08 -7.51
CA HIS A 600 -17.21 -20.53 -7.27
C HIS A 600 -17.29 -21.48 -6.07
N ASP A 601 -16.38 -22.44 -5.94
CA ASP A 601 -16.38 -23.39 -4.83
C ASP A 601 -16.05 -22.71 -3.49
N LYS A 602 -15.14 -21.73 -3.50
CA LYS A 602 -14.93 -20.83 -2.36
C LYS A 602 -16.17 -20.02 -2.00
N PHE A 603 -16.99 -19.61 -2.97
CA PHE A 603 -18.23 -18.90 -2.70
C PHE A 603 -19.32 -19.84 -2.15
N LYS A 604 -19.42 -21.07 -2.67
CA LYS A 604 -20.40 -22.09 -2.25
C LYS A 604 -20.26 -22.49 -0.77
N THR A 605 -19.04 -22.56 -0.23
CA THR A 605 -18.82 -22.87 1.18
C THR A 605 -19.31 -21.77 2.13
N GLN A 606 -19.67 -20.60 1.60
CA GLN A 606 -20.13 -19.41 2.31
C GLN A 606 -19.09 -18.82 3.27
N TYR A 607 -19.20 -17.51 3.50
CA TYR A 607 -18.30 -16.79 4.39
C TYR A 607 -18.29 -17.37 5.81
N ARG A 608 -19.46 -17.67 6.40
CA ARG A 608 -19.60 -18.10 7.81
C ARG A 608 -18.93 -19.43 8.15
N PHE A 609 -18.79 -20.35 7.19
CA PHE A 609 -18.15 -21.65 7.38
C PHE A 609 -16.70 -21.68 6.81
N SER A 610 -16.21 -20.54 6.31
CA SER A 610 -14.85 -20.39 5.81
C SER A 610 -13.89 -19.99 6.92
N GLU A 611 -12.65 -20.46 6.86
CA GLU A 611 -11.53 -19.95 7.67
C GLU A 611 -11.41 -18.42 7.61
N ALA A 612 -11.85 -17.80 6.50
CA ALA A 612 -11.92 -16.35 6.35
C ALA A 612 -12.73 -15.66 7.45
N TYR A 613 -13.78 -16.30 7.98
CA TYR A 613 -14.56 -15.79 9.11
C TYR A 613 -13.70 -15.71 10.38
N HIS A 614 -13.08 -16.81 10.79
CA HIS A 614 -12.20 -16.85 11.96
C HIS A 614 -11.01 -15.89 11.81
N MET A 615 -10.37 -15.86 10.64
CA MET A 615 -9.28 -14.93 10.34
C MET A 615 -9.73 -13.46 10.38
N SER A 616 -10.94 -13.14 9.92
CA SER A 616 -11.48 -11.77 10.00
C SER A 616 -11.75 -11.35 11.45
N GLN A 617 -12.30 -12.25 12.27
CA GLN A 617 -12.61 -12.01 13.67
C GLN A 617 -11.32 -11.77 14.48
N MET A 618 -10.27 -12.56 14.22
CA MET A 618 -8.92 -12.36 14.76
C MET A 618 -8.23 -11.06 14.30
N ARG A 619 -8.78 -10.38 13.26
CA ARG A 619 -8.29 -9.09 12.74
C ARG A 619 -9.25 -7.93 13.06
N ASP A 620 -10.12 -8.11 14.05
CA ASP A 620 -11.10 -7.09 14.49
C ASP A 620 -12.06 -6.62 13.37
N LEU A 621 -12.29 -7.45 12.36
CA LEU A 621 -13.31 -7.22 11.34
C LEU A 621 -14.62 -7.87 11.79
N PRO A 622 -15.71 -7.08 11.95
CA PRO A 622 -17.02 -7.62 12.27
C PRO A 622 -17.59 -8.50 11.15
N PRO A 623 -18.56 -9.38 11.46
CA PRO A 623 -19.01 -10.42 10.54
C PRO A 623 -19.63 -9.87 9.24
N ILE A 624 -20.35 -8.75 9.29
CA ILE A 624 -21.07 -8.22 8.11
C ILE A 624 -20.13 -7.41 7.22
N ALA A 625 -19.30 -6.55 7.82
CA ALA A 625 -18.24 -5.87 7.10
C ALA A 625 -17.25 -6.86 6.47
N GLY A 626 -16.88 -7.92 7.18
CA GLY A 626 -16.02 -8.99 6.69
C GLY A 626 -16.63 -9.79 5.54
N ALA A 627 -17.92 -10.13 5.61
CA ALA A 627 -18.64 -10.78 4.50
C ALA A 627 -18.66 -9.92 3.23
N ILE A 628 -18.87 -8.61 3.37
CA ILE A 628 -18.86 -7.65 2.25
C ILE A 628 -17.44 -7.52 1.66
N ILE A 629 -16.40 -7.44 2.49
CA ILE A 629 -15.00 -7.40 2.04
C ILE A 629 -14.63 -8.70 1.29
N TRP A 630 -15.04 -9.86 1.81
CA TRP A 630 -14.80 -11.16 1.21
C TRP A 630 -15.48 -11.30 -0.16
N ALA A 631 -16.76 -10.93 -0.27
CA ALA A 631 -17.49 -10.93 -1.54
C ALA A 631 -16.87 -9.96 -2.57
N ARG A 632 -16.54 -8.72 -2.17
CA ARG A 632 -15.82 -7.76 -3.03
C ARG A 632 -14.42 -8.24 -3.42
N GLN A 633 -13.74 -9.02 -2.58
CA GLN A 633 -12.43 -9.57 -2.91
C GLN A 633 -12.52 -10.71 -3.94
N ILE A 634 -13.56 -11.55 -3.86
CA ILE A 634 -13.87 -12.55 -4.90
C ILE A 634 -14.25 -11.84 -6.21
N GLU A 635 -15.04 -10.77 -6.17
CA GLU A 635 -15.36 -9.95 -7.35
C GLU A 635 -14.10 -9.34 -7.98
N ARG A 636 -13.19 -8.77 -7.18
CA ARG A 636 -11.89 -8.25 -7.66
C ARG A 636 -11.02 -9.32 -8.30
N GLN A 637 -11.00 -10.53 -7.72
CA GLN A 637 -10.28 -11.67 -8.31
C GLN A 637 -10.93 -12.08 -9.64
N LEU A 638 -12.25 -12.20 -9.70
CA LEU A 638 -12.99 -12.47 -10.94
C LEU A 638 -12.69 -11.42 -12.02
N LEU A 639 -12.72 -10.13 -11.71
CA LEU A 639 -12.37 -9.05 -12.65
C LEU A 639 -10.89 -9.12 -13.08
N THR A 640 -9.98 -9.54 -12.19
CA THR A 640 -8.58 -9.78 -12.55
C THR A 640 -8.44 -10.95 -13.52
N TYR A 641 -9.21 -12.03 -13.33
CA TYR A 641 -9.26 -13.15 -14.27
C TYR A 641 -9.89 -12.77 -15.62
N MET A 642 -10.97 -11.98 -15.62
CA MET A 642 -11.55 -11.44 -16.88
C MET A 642 -10.54 -10.57 -17.62
N LYS A 643 -9.79 -9.71 -16.92
CA LYS A 643 -8.72 -8.91 -17.52
C LYS A 643 -7.60 -9.79 -18.10
N ARG A 644 -7.23 -10.90 -17.45
CA ARG A 644 -6.27 -11.87 -18.00
C ARG A 644 -6.77 -12.55 -19.28
N VAL A 645 -8.09 -12.78 -19.41
CA VAL A 645 -8.69 -13.28 -20.66
C VAL A 645 -8.62 -12.21 -21.75
N GLU A 646 -8.89 -10.95 -21.43
CA GLU A 646 -8.68 -9.80 -22.32
C GLU A 646 -7.21 -9.67 -22.76
N ASP A 647 -6.24 -9.87 -21.85
CA ASP A 647 -4.81 -9.84 -22.15
C ASP A 647 -4.34 -10.99 -23.06
N VAL A 648 -5.07 -12.13 -23.12
CA VAL A 648 -4.74 -13.30 -23.95
C VAL A 648 -5.40 -13.25 -25.32
N LEU A 649 -6.67 -12.89 -25.39
CA LEU A 649 -7.47 -12.88 -26.62
C LEU A 649 -7.55 -11.49 -27.28
N GLY A 650 -7.09 -10.44 -26.58
CA GLY A 650 -7.19 -9.06 -27.00
C GLY A 650 -8.58 -8.44 -26.78
N LYS A 651 -8.71 -7.19 -27.22
CA LYS A 651 -10.00 -6.48 -27.22
C LYS A 651 -10.92 -7.11 -28.25
N GLY A 652 -12.04 -7.69 -27.78
CA GLY A 652 -12.93 -8.52 -28.60
C GLY A 652 -12.93 -10.01 -28.23
N TRP A 653 -12.35 -10.40 -27.09
CA TRP A 653 -12.44 -11.76 -26.53
C TRP A 653 -13.88 -12.30 -26.41
N GLU A 654 -14.86 -11.40 -26.27
CA GLU A 654 -16.30 -11.69 -26.23
C GLU A 654 -16.84 -12.33 -27.54
N LEU A 655 -16.17 -12.13 -28.67
CA LEU A 655 -16.55 -12.71 -29.97
C LEU A 655 -16.15 -14.18 -30.13
N TYR A 656 -15.30 -14.70 -29.25
CA TYR A 656 -14.91 -16.10 -29.24
C TYR A 656 -15.91 -16.93 -28.43
N ALA A 657 -16.31 -18.11 -28.93
CA ALA A 657 -17.28 -18.96 -28.26
C ALA A 657 -16.93 -19.28 -26.78
N GLU A 658 -15.65 -19.49 -26.47
CA GLU A 658 -15.17 -19.72 -25.09
C GLU A 658 -15.15 -18.44 -24.25
N GLY A 659 -14.87 -17.29 -24.85
CA GLY A 659 -14.97 -15.98 -24.19
C GLY A 659 -16.40 -15.61 -23.86
N GLN A 660 -17.34 -15.83 -24.79
CA GLN A 660 -18.77 -15.58 -24.58
C GLN A 660 -19.35 -16.44 -23.44
N LYS A 661 -18.97 -17.73 -23.36
CA LYS A 661 -19.29 -18.60 -22.23
C LYS A 661 -18.77 -18.01 -20.92
N LEU A 662 -17.47 -17.70 -20.85
CA LEU A 662 -16.85 -17.08 -19.67
C LEU A 662 -17.50 -15.75 -19.28
N GLN A 663 -17.93 -14.92 -20.23
CA GLN A 663 -18.62 -13.65 -19.99
C GLN A 663 -20.00 -13.89 -19.36
N SER A 664 -20.77 -14.87 -19.86
CA SER A 664 -22.08 -15.23 -19.30
C SER A 664 -21.99 -15.85 -17.90
N GLU A 665 -21.03 -16.75 -17.67
CA GLU A 665 -20.74 -17.31 -16.34
C GLU A 665 -20.28 -16.21 -15.36
N SER A 666 -19.35 -15.34 -15.78
CA SER A 666 -18.83 -14.24 -14.98
C SER A 666 -19.90 -13.20 -14.62
N THR A 667 -20.76 -12.83 -15.56
CA THR A 667 -21.86 -11.89 -15.29
C THR A 667 -22.95 -12.51 -14.41
N ALA A 668 -23.23 -13.81 -14.53
CA ALA A 668 -24.11 -14.54 -13.61
C ALA A 668 -23.50 -14.61 -12.20
N PHE A 669 -22.20 -14.91 -12.08
CA PHE A 669 -21.51 -14.96 -10.80
C PHE A 669 -21.43 -13.58 -10.13
N ARG A 670 -21.13 -12.51 -10.88
CA ARG A 670 -21.15 -11.13 -10.38
C ARG A 670 -22.51 -10.73 -9.81
N LYS A 671 -23.62 -11.14 -10.44
CA LYS A 671 -24.98 -10.92 -9.88
C LYS A 671 -25.21 -11.63 -8.54
N LYS A 672 -24.51 -12.74 -8.27
CA LYS A 672 -24.56 -13.45 -6.97
C LYS A 672 -23.61 -12.88 -5.92
N LEU A 673 -22.60 -12.10 -6.34
CA LEU A 673 -21.63 -11.42 -5.49
C LEU A 673 -22.07 -10.01 -5.05
N ASP A 674 -23.28 -9.55 -5.42
CA ASP A 674 -23.78 -8.25 -4.98
C ASP A 674 -23.88 -8.19 -3.45
N THR A 675 -23.32 -7.13 -2.87
CA THR A 675 -23.21 -6.91 -1.43
C THR A 675 -24.34 -6.05 -0.87
N ARG A 676 -25.18 -5.45 -1.72
CA ARG A 676 -26.35 -4.65 -1.29
C ARG A 676 -27.33 -5.44 -0.40
N PRO A 677 -27.77 -6.66 -0.73
CA PRO A 677 -28.73 -7.39 0.12
C PRO A 677 -28.21 -7.68 1.54
N VAL A 678 -26.88 -7.83 1.69
CA VAL A 678 -26.22 -8.03 2.99
C VAL A 678 -26.22 -6.73 3.81
N PHE A 679 -26.03 -5.58 3.16
CA PHE A 679 -26.14 -4.26 3.79
C PHE A 679 -27.58 -3.91 4.18
N ASP A 680 -28.56 -4.21 3.32
CA ASP A 680 -29.97 -3.92 3.59
C ASP A 680 -30.52 -4.77 4.76
N ALA A 681 -30.13 -6.05 4.83
CA ALA A 681 -30.45 -6.92 5.95
C ALA A 681 -29.85 -6.44 7.28
N TRP A 682 -28.61 -5.94 7.25
CA TRP A 682 -27.94 -5.32 8.41
C TRP A 682 -28.65 -4.05 8.89
N LEU A 683 -29.03 -3.18 7.95
CA LEU A 683 -29.73 -1.93 8.26
C LEU A 683 -31.13 -2.20 8.85
N GLN A 684 -31.81 -3.24 8.37
CA GLN A 684 -33.07 -3.70 8.97
C GLN A 684 -32.89 -4.29 10.38
N ASP A 685 -31.79 -5.01 10.63
CA ASP A 685 -31.52 -5.62 11.95
C ASP A 685 -31.15 -4.56 13.01
N ILE A 686 -30.38 -3.53 12.63
CA ILE A 686 -30.10 -2.38 13.52
C ILE A 686 -31.37 -1.59 13.83
N ASN A 687 -32.15 -1.24 12.81
CA ASN A 687 -33.34 -0.39 13.02
C ASN A 687 -34.45 -1.10 13.83
N ARG A 688 -34.34 -2.42 14.07
CA ARG A 688 -35.24 -3.19 14.95
C ARG A 688 -34.79 -3.22 16.42
N ARG A 689 -33.56 -2.80 16.73
CA ARG A 689 -32.95 -2.90 18.07
C ARG A 689 -32.70 -1.50 18.61
N ASP A 690 -33.08 -1.26 19.85
CA ASP A 690 -32.62 -0.05 20.54
C ASP A 690 -31.18 -0.26 21.01
N MET A 691 -30.24 0.35 20.29
CA MET A 691 -28.80 0.26 20.54
C MET A 691 -28.27 1.53 21.26
N ALA A 692 -29.15 2.31 21.90
CA ALA A 692 -28.75 3.53 22.61
C ALA A 692 -27.97 3.21 23.89
N VAL A 693 -26.81 3.86 24.08
CA VAL A 693 -25.97 3.71 25.27
C VAL A 693 -26.56 4.51 26.43
N SER A 694 -27.60 3.96 27.05
CA SER A 694 -28.33 4.56 28.17
C SER A 694 -28.51 3.56 29.32
N GLY A 695 -28.71 4.06 30.54
CA GLY A 695 -28.91 3.22 31.74
C GLY A 695 -27.74 3.23 32.73
N ARG A 696 -27.80 2.36 33.75
CA ARG A 696 -26.80 2.27 34.83
C ARG A 696 -25.50 1.64 34.34
N LEU A 697 -24.37 1.91 35.01
CA LEU A 697 -23.07 1.29 34.69
C LEU A 697 -23.08 -0.22 34.92
N PHE A 698 -23.63 -0.65 36.05
CA PHE A 698 -23.65 -2.04 36.46
C PHE A 698 -25.04 -2.68 36.30
N GLU A 699 -25.03 -3.94 35.89
CA GLU A 699 -26.18 -4.84 35.85
C GLU A 699 -25.88 -6.04 36.75
N ILE A 700 -26.90 -6.60 37.40
CA ILE A 700 -26.78 -7.83 38.18
C ILE A 700 -27.35 -8.97 37.34
N VAL A 701 -26.46 -9.75 36.73
CA VAL A 701 -26.83 -10.87 35.86
C VAL A 701 -27.04 -12.12 36.71
N ARG A 702 -28.21 -12.75 36.58
CA ARG A 702 -28.52 -14.02 37.24
C ARG A 702 -27.92 -15.17 36.46
N LEU A 703 -26.97 -15.89 37.07
CA LEU A 703 -26.38 -17.10 36.50
C LEU A 703 -27.40 -18.24 36.51
N ARG A 704 -27.32 -19.12 35.51
CA ARG A 704 -28.22 -20.30 35.39
C ARG A 704 -28.10 -21.29 36.56
N GLY A 705 -26.99 -21.23 37.32
CA GLY A 705 -26.76 -22.01 38.54
C GLY A 705 -27.28 -21.39 39.84
N GLY A 706 -27.96 -20.24 39.80
CA GLY A 706 -28.58 -19.61 40.97
C GLY A 706 -27.81 -18.46 41.63
N GLY A 707 -26.54 -18.26 41.29
CA GLY A 707 -25.75 -17.10 41.72
C GLY A 707 -26.10 -15.79 40.99
N PHE A 708 -25.68 -14.66 41.56
CA PHE A 708 -25.76 -13.34 40.93
C PHE A 708 -24.34 -12.82 40.64
N GLN A 709 -24.09 -12.42 39.41
CA GLN A 709 -22.81 -11.85 39.00
C GLN A 709 -22.96 -10.36 38.70
N LEU A 710 -22.01 -9.55 39.19
CA LEU A 710 -21.86 -8.17 38.74
C LEU A 710 -21.39 -8.18 37.28
N ALA A 711 -22.13 -7.51 36.41
CA ALA A 711 -21.74 -7.26 35.02
C ALA A 711 -21.75 -5.75 34.75
N VAL A 712 -21.07 -5.34 33.68
CA VAL A 712 -21.18 -3.99 33.14
C VAL A 712 -22.28 -4.01 32.09
N ASN A 713 -23.24 -3.10 32.22
CA ASN A 713 -24.36 -2.94 31.29
C ASN A 713 -23.87 -2.29 29.98
N PHE A 714 -23.22 -3.08 29.13
CA PHE A 714 -22.71 -2.61 27.84
C PHE A 714 -22.82 -3.73 26.81
N ASP A 715 -23.84 -3.65 25.93
CA ASP A 715 -24.12 -4.70 24.94
C ASP A 715 -22.92 -4.89 23.99
N PRO A 716 -22.36 -6.12 23.87
CA PRO A 716 -21.34 -6.43 22.87
C PRO A 716 -21.73 -6.07 21.43
N GLN A 717 -23.01 -6.02 21.09
CA GLN A 717 -23.48 -5.62 19.76
C GLN A 717 -23.25 -4.13 19.48
N THR A 718 -23.19 -3.29 20.52
CA THR A 718 -22.80 -1.87 20.42
C THR A 718 -21.34 -1.75 19.97
N ILE A 719 -20.48 -2.69 20.37
CA ILE A 719 -19.09 -2.78 19.91
C ILE A 719 -19.03 -3.16 18.42
N THR A 720 -19.85 -4.15 18.00
CA THR A 720 -19.90 -4.52 16.58
C THR A 720 -20.46 -3.39 15.73
N LEU A 721 -21.48 -2.67 16.20
CA LEU A 721 -22.11 -1.55 15.49
C LEU A 721 -21.10 -0.49 15.07
N PHE A 722 -20.29 0.07 15.98
CA PHE A 722 -19.36 1.14 15.60
C PHE A 722 -18.19 0.63 14.73
N LYS A 723 -17.75 -0.63 14.92
CA LYS A 723 -16.76 -1.27 14.05
C LYS A 723 -17.33 -1.50 12.64
N GLU A 724 -18.60 -1.86 12.51
CA GLU A 724 -19.30 -2.04 11.22
C GLU A 724 -19.55 -0.71 10.53
N VAL A 725 -20.10 0.29 11.21
CA VAL A 725 -20.31 1.64 10.66
C VAL A 725 -18.98 2.22 10.15
N ARG A 726 -17.88 2.10 10.91
CA ARG A 726 -16.54 2.53 10.45
C ARG A 726 -16.14 1.86 9.14
N ASN A 727 -16.28 0.54 9.07
CA ASN A 727 -15.84 -0.24 7.90
C ASN A 727 -16.77 -0.04 6.70
N LEU A 728 -18.08 0.16 6.91
CA LEU A 728 -19.06 0.43 5.85
C LEU A 728 -18.91 1.83 5.26
N LEU A 729 -18.62 2.84 6.09
CA LEU A 729 -18.23 4.17 5.63
C LEU A 729 -16.94 4.11 4.81
N TRP A 730 -15.93 3.36 5.24
CA TRP A 730 -14.69 3.15 4.46
C TRP A 730 -14.93 2.41 3.12
N LEU A 731 -15.97 1.56 3.06
CA LEU A 731 -16.42 0.87 1.84
C LEU A 731 -17.36 1.74 0.96
N ASN A 732 -17.58 3.01 1.32
CA ASN A 732 -18.46 4.00 0.70
C ASN A 732 -19.95 3.60 0.65
N PHE A 733 -20.45 2.87 1.65
CA PHE A 733 -21.90 2.67 1.83
C PHE A 733 -22.56 3.86 2.54
N GLN A 734 -23.80 4.18 2.14
CA GLN A 734 -24.59 5.27 2.72
C GLN A 734 -25.29 4.80 4.01
N VAL A 735 -24.60 4.95 5.14
CA VAL A 735 -25.15 4.63 6.48
C VAL A 735 -26.00 5.81 6.99
N PRO A 736 -27.22 5.59 7.52
CA PRO A 736 -28.03 6.66 8.12
C PRO A 736 -27.29 7.45 9.21
N HIS A 737 -27.56 8.75 9.29
CA HIS A 737 -26.92 9.64 10.26
C HIS A 737 -27.21 9.27 11.72
N ILE A 738 -28.41 8.72 12.01
CA ILE A 738 -28.81 8.25 13.35
C ILE A 738 -27.84 7.16 13.82
N ASN A 739 -27.73 6.07 13.04
CA ASN A 739 -26.86 4.92 13.33
C ASN A 739 -25.38 5.35 13.38
N THR A 740 -25.00 6.37 12.59
CA THR A 740 -23.66 6.97 12.62
C THR A 740 -23.37 7.76 13.90
N ASN A 741 -24.37 8.45 14.46
CA ASN A 741 -24.22 9.15 15.74
C ASN A 741 -24.20 8.18 16.91
N MET A 742 -25.11 7.21 16.96
CA MET A 742 -25.08 6.11 17.95
C MET A 742 -23.73 5.40 17.97
N ALA A 743 -23.14 5.13 16.79
CA ALA A 743 -21.80 4.55 16.67
C ALA A 743 -20.68 5.47 17.20
N LYS A 744 -20.80 6.80 17.10
CA LYS A 744 -19.83 7.75 17.70
C LYS A 744 -19.93 7.75 19.21
N ASP A 745 -21.14 7.75 19.76
CA ASP A 745 -21.38 7.78 21.21
C ASP A 745 -20.94 6.46 21.87
N ALA A 746 -21.28 5.33 21.25
CA ALA A 746 -20.71 4.02 21.57
C ALA A 746 -19.18 4.01 21.60
N LYS A 747 -18.53 4.58 20.57
CA LYS A 747 -17.08 4.64 20.46
C LYS A 747 -16.44 5.54 21.53
N ARG A 748 -17.11 6.63 21.96
CA ARG A 748 -16.64 7.51 23.05
C ARG A 748 -16.60 6.77 24.39
N VAL A 749 -17.64 6.01 24.70
CA VAL A 749 -17.79 5.29 25.97
C VAL A 749 -16.95 3.99 26.04
N TYR A 750 -16.69 3.37 24.88
CA TYR A 750 -16.03 2.06 24.78
C TYR A 750 -14.76 1.85 25.63
N PRO A 751 -13.76 2.75 25.68
CA PRO A 751 -12.55 2.53 26.49
C PRO A 751 -12.84 2.40 28.00
N HIS A 752 -13.81 3.17 28.49
CA HIS A 752 -14.24 3.12 29.89
C HIS A 752 -15.06 1.87 30.18
N ALA A 753 -15.93 1.46 29.24
CA ALA A 753 -16.67 0.21 29.34
C ALA A 753 -15.75 -1.01 29.36
N VAL A 754 -14.74 -1.09 28.50
CA VAL A 754 -13.77 -2.20 28.49
C VAL A 754 -12.98 -2.26 29.79
N SER A 755 -12.46 -1.12 30.27
CA SER A 755 -11.72 -1.07 31.54
C SER A 755 -12.60 -1.50 32.74
N LEU A 756 -13.88 -1.11 32.77
CA LEU A 756 -14.83 -1.58 33.78
C LEU A 756 -15.14 -3.07 33.62
N MET A 757 -15.34 -3.59 32.40
CA MET A 757 -15.62 -5.01 32.15
C MET A 757 -14.47 -5.90 32.59
N GLU A 758 -13.23 -5.49 32.30
CA GLU A 758 -12.02 -6.15 32.75
C GLU A 758 -11.91 -6.09 34.28
N THR A 759 -12.08 -4.91 34.89
CA THR A 759 -12.05 -4.74 36.35
C THR A 759 -13.09 -5.61 37.06
N VAL A 760 -14.34 -5.63 36.58
CA VAL A 760 -15.43 -6.45 37.15
C VAL A 760 -15.15 -7.94 36.96
N ARG A 761 -14.58 -8.35 35.82
CA ARG A 761 -14.16 -9.73 35.58
C ARG A 761 -13.03 -10.15 36.53
N THR A 762 -12.01 -9.31 36.69
CA THR A 762 -10.90 -9.56 37.63
C THR A 762 -11.40 -9.64 39.07
N TYR A 763 -12.32 -8.75 39.46
CA TYR A 763 -12.97 -8.81 40.77
C TYR A 763 -13.73 -10.14 40.97
N GLY A 764 -14.54 -10.55 39.99
CA GLY A 764 -15.24 -11.84 40.03
C GLY A 764 -14.29 -13.03 40.13
N GLN A 765 -13.26 -13.09 39.28
CA GLN A 765 -12.25 -14.15 39.31
C GLN A 765 -11.46 -14.17 40.62
N THR A 766 -11.21 -13.00 41.23
CA THR A 766 -10.54 -12.92 42.54
C THR A 766 -11.46 -13.39 43.66
N LEU A 767 -12.76 -13.07 43.62
CA LEU A 767 -13.73 -13.65 44.55
C LEU A 767 -13.84 -15.17 44.40
N ASP A 768 -13.91 -15.70 43.18
CA ASP A 768 -13.91 -17.14 42.94
C ASP A 768 -12.65 -17.78 43.58
N LEU A 769 -11.47 -17.17 43.42
CA LEU A 769 -10.23 -17.64 44.04
C LEU A 769 -10.24 -17.59 45.57
N VAL A 770 -10.90 -16.59 46.19
CA VAL A 770 -11.09 -16.54 47.65
C VAL A 770 -12.06 -17.63 48.12
N GLU A 771 -13.20 -17.82 47.44
CA GLU A 771 -14.21 -18.83 47.81
C GLU A 771 -13.68 -20.26 47.71
N HIS A 772 -12.81 -20.56 46.74
CA HIS A 772 -12.13 -21.86 46.64
C HIS A 772 -11.07 -22.07 47.74
N ASN A 773 -10.57 -21.02 48.38
CA ASN A 773 -9.54 -21.06 49.42
C ASN A 773 -10.08 -20.50 50.74
N GLN A 774 -11.03 -21.19 51.37
CA GLN A 774 -11.74 -20.75 52.58
C GLN A 774 -10.81 -20.26 53.71
N GLY A 775 -9.63 -20.87 53.87
CA GLY A 775 -8.63 -20.45 54.87
C GLY A 775 -7.98 -19.07 54.61
N ILE A 776 -8.27 -18.39 53.50
CA ILE A 776 -7.71 -17.08 53.12
C ILE A 776 -8.73 -15.95 53.29
N GLU A 777 -10.03 -16.27 53.40
CA GLU A 777 -11.12 -15.28 53.39
C GLU A 777 -10.97 -14.19 54.48
N TRP A 778 -10.51 -14.58 55.68
CA TRP A 778 -10.33 -13.65 56.80
C TRP A 778 -9.15 -12.69 56.62
N LEU A 779 -8.08 -13.11 55.91
CA LEU A 779 -6.87 -12.31 55.67
C LEU A 779 -7.11 -11.20 54.63
N VAL A 780 -7.97 -11.48 53.64
CA VAL A 780 -8.27 -10.60 52.50
C VAL A 780 -9.50 -9.70 52.76
N ALA A 781 -10.17 -9.85 53.89
CA ALA A 781 -11.45 -9.20 54.21
C ALA A 781 -11.44 -7.67 54.07
N GLU A 782 -10.38 -6.98 54.48
CA GLU A 782 -10.27 -5.52 54.35
C GLU A 782 -10.25 -5.07 52.88
N TYR A 783 -9.38 -5.68 52.06
CA TYR A 783 -9.28 -5.39 50.63
C TYR A 783 -10.59 -5.72 49.88
N ARG A 784 -11.28 -6.80 50.28
CA ARG A 784 -12.61 -7.17 49.76
C ARG A 784 -13.65 -6.09 50.08
N ASN A 785 -13.64 -5.56 51.30
CA ASN A 785 -14.56 -4.50 51.74
C ASN A 785 -14.31 -3.18 50.99
N GLU A 786 -13.06 -2.82 50.69
CA GLU A 786 -12.76 -1.62 49.88
C GLU A 786 -13.30 -1.76 48.45
N ALA A 787 -13.08 -2.91 47.82
CA ALA A 787 -13.61 -3.20 46.49
C ALA A 787 -15.15 -3.15 46.46
N GLN A 788 -15.82 -3.73 47.46
CA GLN A 788 -17.27 -3.65 47.61
C GLN A 788 -17.78 -2.22 47.81
N ARG A 789 -17.05 -1.39 48.57
CA ARG A 789 -17.37 0.04 48.76
C ARG A 789 -17.30 0.82 47.44
N MET A 790 -16.35 0.48 46.57
CA MET A 790 -16.25 1.06 45.23
C MET A 790 -17.37 0.56 44.29
N VAL A 791 -17.74 -0.72 44.34
CA VAL A 791 -18.93 -1.24 43.62
C VAL A 791 -20.19 -0.49 44.06
N ALA A 792 -20.40 -0.29 45.36
CA ALA A 792 -21.55 0.43 45.90
C ALA A 792 -21.62 1.90 45.41
N LYS A 793 -20.48 2.61 45.35
CA LYS A 793 -20.39 3.95 44.74
C LYS A 793 -20.76 3.95 43.26
N GLY A 794 -20.36 2.92 42.49
CA GLY A 794 -20.60 2.82 41.05
C GLY A 794 -22.04 2.47 40.66
N MET A 795 -22.80 1.78 41.52
CA MET A 795 -24.20 1.41 41.27
C MET A 795 -25.14 2.60 41.00
N GLY A 796 -24.79 3.80 41.51
CA GLY A 796 -25.56 5.03 41.29
C GLY A 796 -25.25 5.77 39.99
N ILE A 797 -24.23 5.35 39.23
CA ILE A 797 -23.76 6.06 38.03
C ILE A 797 -24.45 5.52 36.77
N ARG A 798 -24.75 6.43 35.83
CA ARG A 798 -25.34 6.11 34.52
C ARG A 798 -24.39 6.45 33.37
N TRP A 799 -24.55 5.77 32.23
CA TRP A 799 -23.79 6.03 31.01
C TRP A 799 -24.03 7.41 30.40
N ASP A 800 -25.21 7.99 30.63
CA ASP A 800 -25.57 9.34 30.15
C ASP A 800 -24.53 10.41 30.57
N TYR A 801 -23.90 10.24 31.74
CA TYR A 801 -22.87 11.15 32.23
C TYR A 801 -21.54 11.03 31.47
N PHE A 802 -21.25 9.89 30.83
CA PHE A 802 -20.03 9.70 30.02
C PHE A 802 -20.20 10.17 28.57
N VAL A 803 -21.43 10.12 28.03
CA VAL A 803 -21.73 10.57 26.66
C VAL A 803 -21.67 12.10 26.53
N ASN A 804 -22.22 12.82 27.53
CA ASN A 804 -22.38 14.27 27.48
C ASN A 804 -21.10 15.08 27.76
N GLN A 805 -20.02 14.45 28.21
CA GLN A 805 -18.82 15.15 28.73
C GLN A 805 -17.94 15.85 27.67
N TYR A 806 -18.11 15.57 26.37
CA TYR A 806 -17.14 16.02 25.35
C TYR A 806 -17.60 17.16 24.44
N ASP A 807 -18.87 17.59 24.47
CA ASP A 807 -19.31 18.76 23.68
C ASP A 807 -18.89 20.09 24.34
N THR A 808 -18.78 20.15 25.67
CA THR A 808 -18.34 21.34 26.41
C THR A 808 -16.83 21.62 26.27
N ALA A 809 -16.02 20.57 26.02
CA ALA A 809 -14.56 20.63 26.02
C ALA A 809 -13.91 21.44 24.88
N ARG A 810 -14.71 22.02 23.97
CA ARG A 810 -14.21 22.84 22.84
C ARG A 810 -14.27 24.36 23.05
N PHE A 811 -14.91 24.86 24.11
CA PHE A 811 -15.17 26.31 24.23
C PHE A 811 -14.83 27.00 25.55
N VAL A 812 -14.53 26.29 26.65
CA VAL A 812 -14.16 26.96 27.92
C VAL A 812 -13.02 26.24 28.64
N SER A 813 -11.83 26.87 28.64
CA SER A 813 -10.77 26.55 29.59
C SER A 813 -11.06 27.25 30.93
N GLY A 814 -11.95 26.68 31.74
CA GLY A 814 -12.35 27.30 33.00
C GLY A 814 -13.28 26.48 33.88
N SER A 815 -12.72 25.95 34.97
CA SER A 815 -13.38 25.84 36.28
C SER A 815 -14.69 25.03 36.42
N ASP A 816 -14.72 23.74 36.04
CA ASP A 816 -15.53 22.79 36.82
C ASP A 816 -14.89 21.39 36.91
N GLY A 817 -14.47 21.00 38.11
CA GLY A 817 -13.77 19.72 38.38
C GLY A 817 -14.68 18.49 38.42
N ARG A 818 -15.97 18.65 38.12
CA ARG A 818 -16.99 17.59 38.22
C ARG A 818 -16.84 16.53 37.14
N ASP A 819 -16.44 16.93 35.93
CA ASP A 819 -16.43 16.02 34.76
C ASP A 819 -15.34 14.94 34.85
N ASN A 820 -14.21 15.22 35.49
CA ASN A 820 -13.18 14.20 35.71
C ASN A 820 -13.58 13.13 36.74
N ARG A 821 -14.57 13.37 37.60
CA ARG A 821 -14.90 12.47 38.73
C ARG A 821 -15.35 11.08 38.28
N HIS A 822 -16.11 10.99 37.19
CA HIS A 822 -16.62 9.71 36.68
C HIS A 822 -15.52 8.89 35.98
N ILE A 823 -14.57 9.54 35.31
CA ILE A 823 -13.40 8.88 34.71
C ILE A 823 -12.38 8.47 35.79
N GLN A 824 -12.20 9.33 36.80
CA GLN A 824 -11.38 9.04 37.98
C GLN A 824 -11.91 7.83 38.75
N PHE A 825 -13.23 7.71 38.95
CA PHE A 825 -13.85 6.53 39.56
C PHE A 825 -13.48 5.21 38.86
N VAL A 826 -13.47 5.19 37.51
CA VAL A 826 -13.07 3.98 36.74
C VAL A 826 -11.62 3.58 37.06
N ARG A 827 -10.71 4.56 37.13
CA ARG A 827 -9.28 4.33 37.45
C ARG A 827 -9.08 3.90 38.91
N GLU A 828 -9.76 4.55 39.85
CA GLU A 828 -9.71 4.20 41.27
C GLU A 828 -10.25 2.78 41.51
N PHE A 829 -11.37 2.40 40.87
CA PHE A 829 -11.92 1.06 40.99
C PHE A 829 -10.98 0.00 40.40
N ALA A 830 -10.37 0.25 39.23
CA ALA A 830 -9.36 -0.63 38.65
C ALA A 830 -8.14 -0.79 39.58
N SER A 831 -7.66 0.29 40.20
CA SER A 831 -6.56 0.26 41.16
C SER A 831 -6.88 -0.57 42.41
N VAL A 832 -8.07 -0.39 43.00
CA VAL A 832 -8.48 -1.15 44.20
C VAL A 832 -8.61 -2.64 43.90
N VAL A 833 -9.18 -3.01 42.74
CA VAL A 833 -9.30 -4.42 42.34
C VAL A 833 -7.95 -5.04 41.98
N SER A 834 -7.01 -4.30 41.37
CA SER A 834 -5.64 -4.79 41.15
C SER A 834 -4.95 -5.08 42.48
N VAL A 835 -5.01 -4.16 43.45
CA VAL A 835 -4.43 -4.37 44.80
C VAL A 835 -5.06 -5.59 45.47
N LEU A 836 -6.38 -5.77 45.37
CA LEU A 836 -7.07 -6.96 45.87
C LEU A 836 -6.56 -8.25 45.18
N GLN A 837 -6.38 -8.24 43.85
CA GLN A 837 -5.86 -9.39 43.11
C GLN A 837 -4.42 -9.74 43.51
N ASP A 838 -3.53 -8.75 43.53
CA ASP A 838 -2.11 -8.92 43.87
C ASP A 838 -1.93 -9.45 45.30
N LYS A 839 -2.68 -8.88 46.26
CA LYS A 839 -2.71 -9.32 47.65
C LYS A 839 -3.29 -10.73 47.78
N THR A 840 -4.38 -11.04 47.10
CA THR A 840 -4.99 -12.39 47.12
C THR A 840 -4.02 -13.45 46.58
N ASN A 841 -3.34 -13.17 45.48
CA ASN A 841 -2.33 -14.08 44.91
C ASN A 841 -1.13 -14.26 45.85
N SER A 842 -0.60 -13.18 46.46
CA SER A 842 0.48 -13.25 47.45
C SER A 842 0.10 -14.17 48.63
N VAL A 843 -1.12 -14.01 49.17
CA VAL A 843 -1.62 -14.89 50.25
C VAL A 843 -1.84 -16.32 49.77
N ILE A 844 -2.34 -16.56 48.55
CA ILE A 844 -2.51 -17.93 48.02
C ILE A 844 -1.17 -18.66 47.91
N ASP A 845 -0.12 -17.99 47.41
CA ASP A 845 1.22 -18.58 47.33
C ASP A 845 1.79 -18.85 48.73
N LEU A 846 1.73 -17.88 49.66
CA LEU A 846 2.19 -18.04 51.04
C LEU A 846 1.39 -19.12 51.79
N TYR A 847 0.07 -19.17 51.63
CA TYR A 847 -0.82 -20.17 52.22
C TYR A 847 -0.49 -21.56 51.71
N ARG A 848 -0.26 -21.73 50.40
CA ARG A 848 0.14 -23.02 49.82
C ARG A 848 1.50 -23.47 50.36
N ASP A 849 2.46 -22.55 50.49
CA ASP A 849 3.80 -22.89 50.98
C ASP A 849 3.78 -23.20 52.49
N ILE A 850 2.93 -22.53 53.28
CA ILE A 850 2.64 -22.89 54.69
C ILE A 850 1.96 -24.26 54.77
N VAL A 851 0.90 -24.52 53.99
CA VAL A 851 0.21 -25.82 54.00
C VAL A 851 1.14 -26.96 53.61
N ARG A 852 2.02 -26.75 52.61
CA ARG A 852 3.07 -27.72 52.26
C ARG A 852 4.04 -27.96 53.41
N ALA A 853 4.54 -26.90 54.06
CA ALA A 853 5.42 -27.06 55.21
C ALA A 853 4.72 -27.80 56.38
N VAL A 854 3.41 -27.61 56.55
CA VAL A 854 2.58 -28.34 57.53
C VAL A 854 2.35 -29.81 57.13
N GLU A 855 2.21 -30.12 55.84
CA GLU A 855 2.16 -31.50 55.33
C GLU A 855 3.53 -32.19 55.41
N ASP A 856 4.61 -31.47 55.14
CA ASP A 856 5.99 -31.94 55.31
C ASP A 856 6.30 -32.27 56.78
N LEU A 857 5.75 -31.52 57.76
CA LEU A 857 5.84 -31.86 59.20
C LEU A 857 5.25 -33.24 59.52
N ALA A 858 4.29 -33.74 58.73
CA ALA A 858 3.71 -35.07 58.92
C ALA A 858 4.56 -36.20 58.33
N THR A 859 5.46 -35.91 57.38
CA THR A 859 6.28 -36.91 56.66
C THR A 859 7.78 -36.82 56.96
N CYS A 860 8.22 -35.76 57.63
CA CYS A 860 9.62 -35.46 57.93
C CYS A 860 10.36 -36.59 58.67
N ALA A 861 11.70 -36.61 58.58
CA ALA A 861 12.51 -37.45 59.45
C ALA A 861 12.37 -37.00 60.92
N TYR A 862 12.31 -37.95 61.86
CA TYR A 862 12.12 -37.65 63.28
C TYR A 862 13.42 -37.09 63.91
N THR A 863 13.72 -35.81 63.63
CA THR A 863 14.90 -35.09 64.15
C THR A 863 14.55 -33.64 64.49
N HIS A 864 15.19 -33.11 65.53
CA HIS A 864 14.90 -31.75 66.03
C HIS A 864 15.21 -30.68 64.98
N GLU A 865 16.32 -30.85 64.23
CA GLU A 865 16.77 -29.91 63.21
C GLU A 865 15.74 -29.77 62.08
N ALA A 866 15.22 -30.89 61.56
CA ALA A 866 14.30 -30.88 60.43
C ALA A 866 12.92 -30.31 60.80
N PHE A 867 12.39 -30.66 61.99
CA PHE A 867 11.18 -30.01 62.51
C PHE A 867 11.39 -28.50 62.76
N SER A 868 12.53 -28.10 63.33
CA SER A 868 12.84 -26.70 63.58
C SER A 868 13.03 -25.88 62.29
N GLU A 869 13.56 -26.48 61.22
CA GLU A 869 13.69 -25.82 59.92
C GLU A 869 12.31 -25.57 59.29
N LEU A 870 11.41 -26.55 59.34
CA LEU A 870 10.05 -26.42 58.82
C LEU A 870 9.22 -25.40 59.61
N LEU A 871 9.27 -25.41 60.95
CA LEU A 871 8.63 -24.40 61.79
C LEU A 871 9.20 -23.00 61.55
N SER A 872 10.52 -22.88 61.30
CA SER A 872 11.15 -21.60 60.94
C SER A 872 10.68 -21.08 59.58
N LYS A 873 10.49 -21.96 58.58
CA LYS A 873 9.90 -21.58 57.26
C LYS A 873 8.47 -21.06 57.42
N ILE A 874 7.65 -21.74 58.24
CA ILE A 874 6.28 -21.29 58.56
C ILE A 874 6.31 -19.93 59.25
N GLN A 875 7.17 -19.74 60.25
CA GLN A 875 7.31 -18.46 60.95
C GLN A 875 7.76 -17.31 60.02
N VAL A 876 8.70 -17.55 59.10
CA VAL A 876 9.13 -16.53 58.12
C VAL A 876 7.99 -16.14 57.17
N ALA A 877 7.14 -17.11 56.78
CA ALA A 877 5.95 -16.81 55.98
C ALA A 877 4.92 -15.98 56.77
N ILE A 878 4.73 -16.26 58.07
CA ILE A 878 3.86 -15.47 58.96
C ILE A 878 4.41 -14.07 59.23
N ASP A 879 5.72 -13.94 59.49
CA ASP A 879 6.41 -12.65 59.66
C ASP A 879 6.22 -11.79 58.39
N ARG A 880 6.24 -12.40 57.20
CA ARG A 880 5.93 -11.73 55.93
C ARG A 880 4.45 -11.34 55.78
N LEU A 881 3.50 -12.18 56.20
CA LEU A 881 2.08 -11.82 56.24
C LEU A 881 1.82 -10.62 57.17
N ASN A 882 2.53 -10.55 58.30
CA ASN A 882 2.44 -9.42 59.23
C ASN A 882 2.99 -8.13 58.58
N LEU A 883 4.18 -8.18 57.96
CA LEU A 883 4.75 -7.05 57.21
C LEU A 883 3.88 -6.58 56.03
N GLU A 884 3.14 -7.48 55.38
CA GLU A 884 2.23 -7.15 54.29
C GLU A 884 0.87 -6.58 54.76
N GLY A 885 0.58 -6.58 56.07
CA GLY A 885 -0.55 -5.89 56.68
C GLY A 885 -1.91 -6.58 56.46
N TYR A 886 -2.00 -7.90 56.59
CA TYR A 886 -3.27 -8.63 56.47
C TYR A 886 -4.13 -8.55 57.74
N ALA A 887 -5.44 -8.41 57.55
CA ALA A 887 -6.41 -8.37 58.65
C ALA A 887 -6.56 -9.73 59.33
N ASN A 888 -6.94 -9.74 60.62
CA ASN A 888 -7.29 -10.96 61.39
C ASN A 888 -6.19 -12.03 61.48
N LEU A 889 -4.92 -11.68 61.27
CA LEU A 889 -3.79 -12.62 61.26
C LEU A 889 -3.67 -13.43 62.56
N GLU A 890 -3.96 -12.85 63.72
CA GLU A 890 -3.88 -13.54 65.02
C GLU A 890 -4.79 -14.77 65.12
N HIS A 891 -6.06 -14.64 64.72
CA HIS A 891 -7.02 -15.75 64.73
C HIS A 891 -6.61 -16.84 63.73
N TRP A 892 -6.11 -16.44 62.55
CA TRP A 892 -5.64 -17.36 61.53
C TRP A 892 -4.40 -18.15 61.98
N VAL A 893 -3.42 -17.48 62.62
CA VAL A 893 -2.23 -18.13 63.18
C VAL A 893 -2.60 -19.08 64.33
N ALA A 894 -3.59 -18.74 65.16
CA ALA A 894 -4.05 -19.63 66.23
C ALA A 894 -4.70 -20.94 65.69
N GLU A 895 -5.44 -20.87 64.59
CA GLU A 895 -6.00 -22.08 63.94
C GLU A 895 -4.90 -22.92 63.28
N LEU A 896 -3.93 -22.27 62.63
CA LEU A 896 -2.75 -22.93 62.05
C LEU A 896 -1.92 -23.66 63.11
N ASP A 897 -1.64 -23.00 64.23
CA ASP A 897 -0.86 -23.57 65.34
C ASP A 897 -1.57 -24.79 65.96
N LYS A 898 -2.89 -24.72 66.18
CA LYS A 898 -3.70 -25.86 66.60
C LYS A 898 -3.66 -27.05 65.62
N ARG A 899 -3.60 -26.78 64.31
CA ARG A 899 -3.42 -27.84 63.29
C ARG A 899 -2.03 -28.48 63.38
N ILE A 900 -1.00 -27.69 63.69
CA ILE A 900 0.38 -28.17 63.87
C ILE A 900 0.51 -29.00 65.16
N GLU A 901 -0.11 -28.57 66.27
CA GLU A 901 -0.21 -29.37 67.51
C GLU A 901 -0.79 -30.77 67.24
N GLY A 902 -1.88 -30.85 66.47
CA GLY A 902 -2.51 -32.14 66.13
C GLY A 902 -1.60 -33.08 65.34
N ILE A 903 -0.80 -32.55 64.40
CA ILE A 903 0.16 -33.34 63.62
C ILE A 903 1.34 -33.78 64.48
N LEU A 904 1.89 -32.87 65.30
CA LEU A 904 2.98 -33.21 66.22
C LEU A 904 2.56 -34.26 67.26
N LEU A 905 1.31 -34.21 67.74
CA LEU A 905 0.73 -35.23 68.63
C LEU A 905 0.64 -36.60 67.92
N GLN A 906 0.14 -36.66 66.68
CA GLN A 906 0.10 -37.91 65.90
C GLN A 906 1.50 -38.50 65.68
N ARG A 907 2.49 -37.67 65.33
CA ARG A 907 3.89 -38.07 65.17
C ARG A 907 4.50 -38.58 66.48
N LEU A 908 4.15 -37.96 67.61
CA LEU A 908 4.59 -38.36 68.95
C LEU A 908 3.91 -39.67 69.41
N THR A 909 2.64 -39.89 69.10
CA THR A 909 1.96 -41.20 69.31
C THR A 909 2.64 -42.30 68.50
N HIS A 910 2.95 -42.04 67.23
CA HIS A 910 3.53 -43.03 66.32
C HIS A 910 4.96 -43.43 66.71
N ILE A 911 5.83 -42.46 67.03
CA ILE A 911 7.20 -42.79 67.48
C ILE A 911 7.20 -43.60 68.79
N ILE A 912 6.25 -43.37 69.71
CA ILE A 912 6.10 -44.17 70.92
C ILE A 912 5.72 -45.62 70.58
N GLN A 913 4.85 -45.84 69.59
CA GLN A 913 4.50 -47.18 69.12
C GLN A 913 5.69 -47.89 68.46
N VAL A 914 6.44 -47.21 67.59
CA VAL A 914 7.66 -47.75 66.96
C VAL A 914 8.72 -48.10 68.01
N TRP A 915 8.89 -47.24 69.02
CA TRP A 915 9.80 -47.48 70.15
C TRP A 915 9.39 -48.73 70.92
N CYS A 916 8.09 -48.91 71.23
CA CYS A 916 7.59 -50.13 71.86
C CYS A 916 7.84 -51.39 71.01
N SER A 917 7.70 -51.33 69.69
CA SER A 917 7.92 -52.51 68.83
C SER A 917 9.39 -52.90 68.69
N GLU A 918 10.30 -51.93 68.58
CA GLU A 918 11.74 -52.23 68.55
C GLU A 918 12.26 -52.67 69.92
N PHE A 919 11.69 -52.16 71.02
CA PHE A 919 12.08 -52.58 72.38
C PHE A 919 11.68 -54.02 72.72
N ASP A 920 10.64 -54.57 72.08
CA ASP A 920 10.20 -55.94 72.33
C ASP A 920 10.84 -56.98 71.38
N ARG A 921 11.54 -56.54 70.33
CA ARG A 921 12.11 -57.40 69.30
C ARG A 921 13.21 -58.33 69.84
N THR A 922 12.98 -59.65 69.80
CA THR A 922 13.98 -60.68 70.12
C THR A 922 14.68 -61.15 68.85
N ASP A 923 16.01 -61.24 68.90
CA ASP A 923 16.84 -61.66 67.77
C ASP A 923 16.91 -63.19 67.67
N ASP A 924 15.87 -63.80 67.11
CA ASP A 924 15.88 -65.21 66.69
C ASP A 924 16.51 -65.31 65.28
N GLY A 925 17.66 -65.97 65.18
CA GLY A 925 18.46 -65.98 63.97
C GLY A 925 17.89 -66.81 62.82
N ASP A 926 17.48 -66.14 61.74
CA ASP A 926 17.42 -66.77 60.40
C ASP A 926 17.88 -65.80 59.28
N THR A 927 19.15 -65.93 58.89
CA THR A 927 19.66 -65.32 57.66
C THR A 927 19.45 -66.24 56.45
N ARG A 928 18.31 -66.11 55.74
CA ARG A 928 18.17 -66.03 54.25
C ARG A 928 16.76 -66.39 53.74
N ARG A 929 16.16 -65.48 52.94
CA ARG A 929 15.80 -65.74 51.51
C ARG A 929 15.15 -64.54 50.79
N ASP A 930 15.84 -64.06 49.77
CA ASP A 930 15.23 -63.64 48.49
C ASP A 930 14.75 -64.89 47.70
N PRO A 931 14.08 -64.78 46.52
CA PRO A 931 12.88 -64.01 46.18
C PRO A 931 11.83 -64.86 45.39
N LEU A 932 10.78 -64.22 44.82
CA LEU A 932 9.86 -64.71 43.76
C LEU A 932 8.74 -65.72 44.19
N PRO A 933 7.60 -65.87 43.44
CA PRO A 933 7.42 -65.65 42.00
C PRO A 933 6.19 -64.85 41.49
N LEU A 934 6.24 -64.52 40.20
CA LEU A 934 5.16 -63.93 39.38
C LEU A 934 4.19 -64.97 38.81
N ARG A 935 2.89 -64.62 38.72
CA ARG A 935 1.91 -64.82 37.61
C ARG A 935 0.46 -64.58 38.14
N ASP A 936 -0.54 -64.11 37.39
CA ASP A 936 -0.60 -63.89 35.93
C ASP A 936 -1.64 -62.82 35.50
N VAL A 937 -1.59 -62.47 34.20
CA VAL A 937 -2.71 -62.00 33.33
C VAL A 937 -3.34 -60.59 33.52
N THR A 938 -2.79 -59.66 32.72
CA THR A 938 -3.45 -58.68 31.81
C THR A 938 -4.62 -57.75 32.20
N ASN A 939 -4.57 -56.57 31.54
CA ASN A 939 -5.65 -55.77 30.96
C ASN A 939 -6.21 -54.53 31.69
N LYS A 940 -6.42 -53.47 30.87
CA LYS A 940 -7.22 -52.24 31.06
C LYS A 940 -6.78 -51.17 32.09
N ARG A 941 -5.88 -50.32 31.59
CA ARG A 941 -5.92 -48.83 31.58
C ARG A 941 -7.00 -48.09 32.45
N ARG A 942 -6.52 -47.02 33.11
CA ARG A 942 -7.20 -45.82 33.68
C ARG A 942 -7.65 -45.89 35.16
N ALA A 943 -6.78 -45.42 36.07
CA ALA A 943 -7.04 -44.36 37.07
C ALA A 943 -5.79 -44.15 37.96
N GLY A 944 -5.69 -43.00 38.64
CA GLY A 944 -4.85 -42.83 39.85
C GLY A 944 -3.34 -42.73 39.68
N LYS A 945 -2.81 -41.51 39.44
CA LYS A 945 -1.43 -41.15 39.81
C LYS A 945 -1.43 -40.72 41.27
N GLY A 946 -0.47 -41.19 42.08
CA GLY A 946 -0.05 -40.46 43.29
C GLY A 946 -0.27 -41.10 44.67
N ALA A 947 -0.04 -42.41 44.83
CA ALA A 947 0.31 -42.97 46.14
C ALA A 947 1.79 -43.38 46.10
N ARG A 948 2.68 -42.50 46.57
CA ARG A 948 4.13 -42.74 46.65
C ARG A 948 4.51 -43.18 48.06
N GLU A 949 4.98 -44.41 48.19
CA GLU A 949 6.07 -44.83 49.09
C GLU A 949 6.20 -44.13 50.47
N GLU A 950 5.22 -44.32 51.37
CA GLU A 950 5.30 -43.82 52.76
C GLU A 950 5.89 -44.81 53.79
N LYS A 951 6.38 -45.98 53.36
CA LYS A 951 6.75 -47.09 54.28
C LYS A 951 8.25 -47.27 54.59
N LEU A 952 9.12 -46.31 54.27
CA LEU A 952 10.57 -46.56 54.19
C LEU A 952 11.53 -45.55 54.87
N VAL A 953 11.07 -44.67 55.78
CA VAL A 953 11.96 -43.67 56.43
C VAL A 953 11.89 -43.66 57.98
N GLU A 954 11.65 -44.82 58.60
CA GLU A 954 11.77 -45.00 60.06
C GLU A 954 12.76 -46.09 60.48
N GLY A 955 13.56 -46.60 59.53
CA GLY A 955 14.54 -47.68 59.74
C GLY A 955 15.78 -47.31 60.59
N ASN A 956 15.78 -46.17 61.29
CA ASN A 956 16.93 -45.68 62.07
C ASN A 956 16.73 -45.71 63.60
N MET A 957 15.55 -46.08 64.11
CA MET A 957 15.38 -46.23 65.56
C MET A 957 15.96 -47.56 66.04
N THR A 958 17.26 -47.56 66.32
CA THR A 958 17.97 -48.69 66.93
C THR A 958 18.19 -48.45 68.42
N VAL A 959 17.55 -49.25 69.27
CA VAL A 959 17.83 -49.25 70.71
C VAL A 959 19.15 -50.02 70.90
N LYS A 960 20.20 -49.33 71.37
CA LYS A 960 21.52 -49.95 71.51
C LYS A 960 21.47 -51.09 72.55
N PRO A 961 21.85 -52.33 72.20
CA PRO A 961 21.79 -53.44 73.14
C PRO A 961 22.80 -53.23 74.27
N ILE A 962 22.38 -53.51 75.49
CA ILE A 962 23.26 -53.44 76.67
C ILE A 962 23.81 -54.83 76.94
N VAL A 963 25.13 -54.96 76.97
CA VAL A 963 25.80 -56.20 77.36
C VAL A 963 26.02 -56.18 78.88
N HIS A 964 25.57 -57.23 79.55
CA HIS A 964 25.82 -57.49 80.96
C HIS A 964 26.67 -58.76 81.07
N GLU A 965 27.82 -58.67 81.72
CA GLU A 965 28.68 -59.81 81.99
C GLU A 965 28.40 -60.35 83.40
N ILE A 966 28.19 -61.66 83.53
CA ILE A 966 28.24 -62.33 84.83
C ILE A 966 29.72 -62.59 85.16
N ARG A 967 30.22 -62.04 86.27
CA ARG A 967 31.62 -62.14 86.70
C ARG A 967 31.72 -62.75 88.10
N ILE A 968 32.84 -63.44 88.38
CA ILE A 968 33.19 -63.93 89.72
C ILE A 968 34.43 -63.19 90.24
N GLN A 969 34.26 -62.42 91.32
CA GLN A 969 35.34 -61.80 92.08
C GLN A 969 35.22 -62.18 93.55
N ASN A 970 36.33 -62.53 94.22
CA ASN A 970 36.35 -62.96 95.62
C ASN A 970 35.33 -64.07 95.96
N GLN A 971 35.13 -65.03 95.04
CA GLN A 971 34.16 -66.13 95.14
C GLN A 971 32.67 -65.71 95.15
N VAL A 972 32.35 -64.44 94.83
CA VAL A 972 30.98 -63.95 94.67
C VAL A 972 30.65 -63.75 93.18
N ILE A 973 29.53 -64.31 92.74
CA ILE A 973 28.90 -64.05 91.43
C ILE A 973 28.17 -62.71 91.48
N PHE A 974 28.49 -61.80 90.55
CA PHE A 974 27.73 -60.55 90.36
C PHE A 974 27.63 -60.17 88.87
N LEU A 975 26.76 -59.21 88.58
CA LEU A 975 26.49 -58.72 87.22
C LEU A 975 27.16 -57.34 87.02
N ASP A 976 27.88 -57.19 85.93
CA ASP A 976 28.59 -55.96 85.55
C ASP A 976 28.23 -55.59 84.10
N PRO A 977 27.52 -54.47 83.83
CA PRO A 977 26.94 -53.50 84.77
C PRO A 977 25.72 -54.04 85.55
N PRO A 978 25.23 -53.35 86.60
CA PRO A 978 24.04 -53.76 87.35
C PRO A 978 22.72 -53.49 86.58
N ILE A 979 21.65 -54.22 86.91
CA ILE A 979 20.35 -54.15 86.21
C ILE A 979 19.71 -52.75 86.25
N GLU A 980 19.85 -52.01 87.36
CA GLU A 980 19.35 -50.62 87.47
C GLU A 980 20.02 -49.66 86.47
N TYR A 981 21.25 -49.94 86.03
CA TYR A 981 21.92 -49.14 85.00
C TYR A 981 21.17 -49.23 83.67
N ALA A 982 20.72 -50.43 83.28
CA ALA A 982 19.93 -50.65 82.07
C ALA A 982 18.58 -49.91 82.14
N ARG A 983 17.85 -50.06 83.26
CA ARG A 983 16.59 -49.35 83.52
C ARG A 983 16.75 -47.83 83.37
N SER A 984 17.77 -47.25 84.02
CA SER A 984 18.04 -45.80 83.94
C SER A 984 18.43 -45.34 82.53
N THR A 985 19.06 -46.20 81.74
CA THR A 985 19.51 -45.91 80.38
C THR A 985 18.35 -45.98 79.38
N TRP A 986 17.47 -46.97 79.49
CA TRP A 986 16.27 -47.09 78.65
C TRP A 986 15.29 -45.93 78.87
N ILE A 987 15.09 -45.51 80.13
CA ILE A 987 14.26 -44.33 80.45
C ILE A 987 14.86 -43.04 79.86
N LYS A 988 16.19 -42.85 79.95
CA LYS A 988 16.86 -41.69 79.32
C LYS A 988 16.69 -41.69 77.80
N GLN A 989 16.90 -42.84 77.14
CA GLN A 989 16.72 -42.97 75.70
C GLN A 989 15.27 -42.63 75.28
N LEU A 990 14.26 -43.12 76.02
CA LEU A 990 12.86 -42.76 75.79
C LEU A 990 12.62 -41.24 75.94
N HIS A 991 13.15 -40.62 76.99
CA HIS A 991 13.03 -39.17 77.22
C HIS A 991 13.74 -38.32 76.15
N ASP A 992 14.87 -38.79 75.61
CA ASP A 992 15.58 -38.10 74.53
C ASP A 992 14.74 -38.12 73.24
N TRP A 993 14.10 -39.25 72.90
CA TRP A 993 13.18 -39.34 71.76
C TRP A 993 11.91 -38.49 71.93
N LEU A 994 11.29 -38.47 73.12
CA LEU A 994 10.15 -37.57 73.41
C LEU A 994 10.59 -36.09 73.37
N GLY A 995 11.80 -35.80 73.81
CA GLY A 995 12.39 -34.46 73.87
C GLY A 995 12.59 -33.80 72.50
N VAL A 996 12.69 -34.58 71.42
CA VAL A 996 12.83 -34.08 70.03
C VAL A 996 11.65 -33.18 69.63
N ILE A 997 10.41 -33.58 69.95
CA ILE A 997 9.21 -32.77 69.64
C ILE A 997 8.92 -31.78 70.77
N CYS A 998 8.99 -32.19 72.04
CA CYS A 998 8.54 -31.37 73.16
C CYS A 998 9.39 -30.09 73.37
N ARG A 999 10.65 -30.06 72.90
CA ARG A 999 11.53 -28.89 72.99
C ARG A 999 11.40 -27.90 71.83
N LEU A 1000 10.58 -28.21 70.80
CA LEU A 1000 10.34 -27.31 69.68
C LEU A 1000 9.62 -26.04 70.13
N ARG A 1001 9.96 -24.91 69.49
CA ARG A 1001 9.39 -23.59 69.80
C ARG A 1001 8.05 -23.39 69.07
N ARG A 1002 7.06 -22.86 69.79
CA ARG A 1002 5.72 -22.56 69.28
C ARG A 1002 5.72 -21.36 68.32
N ILE A 1003 4.82 -21.36 67.34
CA ILE A 1003 4.65 -20.29 66.35
C ILE A 1003 4.00 -19.04 66.99
N GLN A 1004 4.36 -17.85 66.52
CA GLN A 1004 3.88 -16.57 67.08
C GLN A 1004 3.43 -15.59 66.00
N SER A 1005 2.30 -14.91 66.18
CA SER A 1005 1.78 -13.90 65.23
C SER A 1005 2.51 -12.54 65.33
N SER A 1006 2.88 -12.12 66.54
CA SER A 1006 3.22 -10.73 66.88
C SER A 1006 4.69 -10.50 67.25
N ARG A 1007 5.62 -11.18 66.56
CA ARG A 1007 7.07 -11.08 66.84
C ARG A 1007 7.63 -9.66 66.82
N TYR A 1008 7.06 -8.77 65.99
CA TYR A 1008 7.44 -7.36 65.89
C TYR A 1008 6.90 -6.50 67.05
N GLU A 1009 5.80 -6.89 67.70
CA GLU A 1009 5.14 -6.11 68.77
C GLU A 1009 5.65 -6.50 70.17
N ILE A 1010 6.05 -7.77 70.34
CA ILE A 1010 6.62 -8.31 71.60
C ILE A 1010 7.85 -7.49 72.05
N GLY A 1011 8.60 -6.88 71.13
CA GLY A 1011 9.72 -5.99 71.44
C GLY A 1011 9.36 -4.66 72.11
N LEU A 1012 8.07 -4.27 72.08
CA LEU A 1012 7.56 -3.00 72.63
C LEU A 1012 6.62 -3.18 73.83
N GLN A 1013 6.14 -4.41 74.11
CA GLN A 1013 5.17 -4.69 75.18
C GLN A 1013 5.60 -5.80 76.15
N MET A 1014 6.78 -5.67 76.77
CA MET A 1014 7.09 -6.44 77.98
C MET A 1014 6.33 -5.86 79.19
N GLN A 1015 5.09 -6.31 79.45
CA GLN A 1015 4.60 -6.48 80.84
C GLN A 1015 3.23 -7.16 81.06
N HIS A 1016 2.36 -7.33 80.05
CA HIS A 1016 1.05 -7.95 80.28
C HIS A 1016 0.63 -8.94 79.19
N ASN A 1017 1.01 -10.21 79.36
CA ASN A 1017 0.09 -11.34 79.32
C ASN A 1017 0.75 -12.59 79.93
N LEU A 1018 -0.06 -13.44 80.57
CA LEU A 1018 0.43 -14.57 81.35
C LEU A 1018 1.02 -15.66 80.46
N ALA A 1019 2.17 -16.22 80.88
CA ALA A 1019 2.68 -17.55 80.54
C ALA A 1019 2.27 -18.11 79.17
N ALA A 1020 2.58 -17.40 78.09
CA ALA A 1020 2.45 -17.96 76.74
C ALA A 1020 3.39 -19.16 76.61
N GLU A 1021 2.84 -20.33 76.29
CA GLU A 1021 3.60 -21.58 76.17
C GLU A 1021 4.62 -21.47 75.02
N THR A 1022 5.89 -21.22 75.35
CA THR A 1022 6.93 -21.01 74.34
C THR A 1022 7.35 -22.27 73.60
N THR A 1023 6.97 -23.44 74.12
CA THR A 1023 7.39 -24.77 73.67
C THR A 1023 6.23 -25.75 73.66
N TYR A 1024 6.25 -26.73 72.76
CA TYR A 1024 5.24 -27.79 72.64
C TYR A 1024 5.28 -28.84 73.78
N THR A 1025 5.72 -28.44 74.98
CA THR A 1025 5.75 -29.27 76.20
C THR A 1025 4.36 -29.67 76.69
N SER A 1026 3.35 -28.85 76.41
CA SER A 1026 1.94 -29.12 76.74
C SER A 1026 1.36 -30.31 75.98
N LEU A 1027 1.92 -30.71 74.83
CA LEU A 1027 1.48 -31.90 74.09
C LEU A 1027 1.48 -33.18 74.95
N LEU A 1028 2.39 -33.29 75.94
CA LEU A 1028 2.43 -34.42 76.87
C LEU A 1028 1.20 -34.52 77.78
N THR A 1029 0.46 -33.41 77.98
CA THR A 1029 -0.79 -33.36 78.77
C THR A 1029 -2.03 -33.69 77.94
N HIS A 1030 -1.91 -33.76 76.62
CA HIS A 1030 -3.03 -34.05 75.69
C HIS A 1030 -3.18 -35.54 75.36
N PHE A 1031 -2.33 -36.43 75.90
CA PHE A 1031 -2.50 -37.88 75.79
C PHE A 1031 -3.60 -38.37 76.74
N SER A 1032 -4.75 -38.77 76.19
CA SER A 1032 -5.86 -39.41 76.93
C SER A 1032 -5.67 -40.91 77.15
N ASP A 1033 -4.79 -41.54 76.38
CA ASP A 1033 -4.68 -42.99 76.24
C ASP A 1033 -3.40 -43.50 76.91
N ASN A 1034 -3.40 -44.76 77.37
CA ASN A 1034 -2.28 -45.44 78.06
C ASN A 1034 -1.01 -45.64 77.19
N THR A 1035 -0.89 -44.91 76.08
CA THR A 1035 0.25 -44.87 75.17
C THR A 1035 1.56 -44.50 75.87
N LEU A 1036 1.52 -43.59 76.86
CA LEU A 1036 2.70 -43.25 77.66
C LEU A 1036 3.03 -44.32 78.72
N GLU A 1037 2.04 -45.05 79.25
CA GLU A 1037 2.27 -46.10 80.25
C GLU A 1037 2.95 -47.34 79.64
N ARG A 1038 2.60 -47.68 78.39
CA ARG A 1038 3.06 -48.89 77.70
C ARG A 1038 4.60 -48.99 77.56
N PRO A 1039 5.36 -47.95 77.15
CA PRO A 1039 6.83 -47.96 77.19
C PRO A 1039 7.41 -48.30 78.56
N PHE A 1040 6.92 -47.66 79.63
CA PHE A 1040 7.42 -47.90 80.98
C PHE A 1040 7.07 -49.31 81.46
N ALA A 1041 5.86 -49.80 81.19
CA ALA A 1041 5.46 -51.17 81.50
C ALA A 1041 6.35 -52.23 80.79
N LEU A 1042 6.74 -52.00 79.54
CA LEU A 1042 7.67 -52.87 78.81
C LEU A 1042 9.08 -52.83 79.40
N ILE A 1043 9.58 -51.66 79.80
CA ILE A 1043 10.86 -51.52 80.52
C ILE A 1043 10.86 -52.36 81.79
N GLU A 1044 9.86 -52.20 82.65
CA GLU A 1044 9.76 -52.96 83.91
C GLU A 1044 9.65 -54.47 83.66
N LEU A 1045 8.93 -54.90 82.61
CA LEU A 1045 8.81 -56.31 82.24
C LEU A 1045 10.16 -56.92 81.82
N LYS A 1046 10.95 -56.24 80.98
CA LYS A 1046 12.29 -56.73 80.59
C LYS A 1046 13.26 -56.71 81.77
N VAL A 1047 13.20 -55.68 82.64
CA VAL A 1047 13.97 -55.63 83.90
C VAL A 1047 13.66 -56.84 84.79
N GLN A 1048 12.38 -57.20 84.93
CA GLN A 1048 11.95 -58.35 85.73
C GLN A 1048 12.43 -59.68 85.11
N GLN A 1049 12.31 -59.85 83.79
CA GLN A 1049 12.84 -61.04 83.09
C GLN A 1049 14.36 -61.22 83.27
N LEU A 1050 15.12 -60.12 83.19
CA LEU A 1050 16.56 -60.12 83.48
C LEU A 1050 16.86 -60.47 84.93
N LYS A 1051 16.12 -59.90 85.87
CA LYS A 1051 16.25 -60.20 87.30
C LYS A 1051 15.99 -61.67 87.60
N ASP A 1052 14.95 -62.26 87.00
CA ASP A 1052 14.60 -63.68 87.17
C ASP A 1052 15.62 -64.63 86.52
N TYR A 1053 16.27 -64.21 85.42
CA TYR A 1053 17.35 -64.98 84.80
C TYR A 1053 18.66 -64.89 85.60
N VAL A 1054 19.06 -63.69 86.03
CA VAL A 1054 20.26 -63.48 86.85
C VAL A 1054 20.09 -64.14 88.23
N ALA A 1055 18.88 -64.18 88.79
CA ALA A 1055 18.60 -64.91 90.03
C ALA A 1055 18.91 -66.42 89.93
N LYS A 1056 18.71 -67.05 88.76
CA LYS A 1056 19.09 -68.47 88.54
C LYS A 1056 20.61 -68.64 88.58
N TRP A 1057 21.36 -67.70 88.02
CA TRP A 1057 22.82 -67.71 88.11
C TRP A 1057 23.33 -67.44 89.53
N LEU A 1058 22.68 -66.53 90.27
CA LEU A 1058 22.98 -66.26 91.67
C LEU A 1058 22.67 -67.44 92.60
N GLN A 1059 21.73 -68.34 92.26
CA GLN A 1059 21.51 -69.57 93.04
C GLN A 1059 22.77 -70.46 93.10
N PHE A 1060 23.61 -70.45 92.06
CA PHE A 1060 24.87 -71.19 92.05
C PHE A 1060 25.92 -70.62 93.02
N GLN A 1061 25.76 -69.41 93.56
CA GLN A 1061 26.60 -68.86 94.62
C GLN A 1061 26.70 -69.82 95.82
N SER A 1062 25.58 -70.50 96.15
CA SER A 1062 25.51 -71.48 97.23
C SER A 1062 26.51 -72.64 97.10
N LEU A 1063 27.02 -72.95 95.90
CA LEU A 1063 28.04 -74.00 95.69
C LEU A 1063 29.42 -73.66 96.27
N TRP A 1064 29.69 -72.37 96.50
CA TRP A 1064 30.87 -71.87 97.19
C TRP A 1064 30.65 -71.70 98.70
N ASP A 1065 29.43 -71.35 99.11
CA ASP A 1065 29.08 -71.09 100.51
C ASP A 1065 28.70 -72.35 101.32
N LEU A 1066 28.45 -73.49 100.65
CA LEU A 1066 28.15 -74.76 101.31
C LEU A 1066 29.40 -75.38 101.96
N GLU A 1067 29.33 -75.67 103.25
CA GLU A 1067 30.32 -76.48 103.96
C GLU A 1067 30.01 -77.99 103.79
N ALA A 1068 31.01 -78.76 103.37
CA ALA A 1068 30.86 -80.19 103.11
C ALA A 1068 30.39 -80.97 104.36
N GLU A 1069 30.92 -80.65 105.53
CA GLU A 1069 30.56 -81.34 106.79
C GLU A 1069 29.10 -81.13 107.18
N TYR A 1070 28.52 -79.95 106.93
CA TYR A 1070 27.11 -79.67 107.23
C TYR A 1070 26.17 -80.49 106.34
N VAL A 1071 26.50 -80.62 105.05
CA VAL A 1071 25.75 -81.47 104.10
C VAL A 1071 25.84 -82.94 104.52
N PHE A 1072 27.04 -83.43 104.87
CA PHE A 1072 27.24 -84.82 105.29
C PHE A 1072 26.52 -85.14 106.62
N ASN A 1073 26.55 -84.24 107.60
CA ASN A 1073 25.84 -84.40 108.87
C ASN A 1073 24.31 -84.49 108.67
N ARG A 1074 23.75 -83.75 107.71
CA ARG A 1074 22.31 -83.76 107.41
C ARG A 1074 21.86 -85.00 106.63
N LEU A 1075 22.74 -85.60 105.83
CA LEU A 1075 22.46 -86.83 105.08
C LEU A 1075 22.55 -88.11 105.96
N GLY A 1076 23.36 -88.07 107.03
CA GLY A 1076 23.49 -89.15 107.99
C GLY A 1076 23.85 -90.51 107.37
N ASP A 1077 23.42 -91.60 108.01
CA ASP A 1077 23.66 -92.98 107.55
C ASP A 1077 22.58 -93.53 106.60
N SER A 1078 21.60 -92.70 106.21
CA SER A 1078 20.48 -93.13 105.37
C SER A 1078 20.85 -93.15 103.88
N LEU A 1079 21.27 -94.31 103.38
CA LEU A 1079 21.69 -94.52 101.98
C LEU A 1079 20.70 -93.99 100.91
N ALA A 1080 19.39 -94.00 101.19
CA ALA A 1080 18.37 -93.48 100.26
C ALA A 1080 18.49 -91.96 100.01
N HIS A 1081 18.80 -91.17 101.05
CA HIS A 1081 18.93 -89.71 100.92
C HIS A 1081 20.18 -89.33 100.12
N TRP A 1082 21.28 -90.07 100.27
CA TRP A 1082 22.48 -89.92 99.44
C TRP A 1082 22.20 -90.22 97.96
N GLN A 1083 21.43 -91.26 97.65
CA GLN A 1083 21.04 -91.59 96.28
C GLN A 1083 20.12 -90.52 95.66
N GLN A 1084 19.18 -89.97 96.43
CA GLN A 1084 18.35 -88.85 95.99
C GLN A 1084 19.21 -87.62 95.67
N LEU A 1085 20.14 -87.24 96.56
CA LEU A 1085 21.03 -86.09 96.36
C LEU A 1085 21.91 -86.26 95.10
N LEU A 1086 22.46 -87.45 94.84
CA LEU A 1086 23.19 -87.73 93.58
C LEU A 1086 22.30 -87.59 92.33
N THR A 1087 21.01 -87.90 92.44
CA THR A 1087 20.04 -87.77 91.35
C THR A 1087 19.65 -86.30 91.11
N GLU A 1088 19.52 -85.50 92.17
CA GLU A 1088 19.29 -84.06 92.10
C GLU A 1088 20.51 -83.32 91.54
N ILE A 1089 21.72 -83.71 91.95
CA ILE A 1089 22.98 -83.20 91.38
C ILE A 1089 23.05 -83.43 89.87
N LYS A 1090 22.65 -84.61 89.40
CA LYS A 1090 22.59 -84.92 87.95
C LYS A 1090 21.57 -84.05 87.21
N LYS A 1091 20.43 -83.73 87.82
CA LYS A 1091 19.40 -82.84 87.22
C LYS A 1091 19.87 -81.38 87.15
N ALA A 1092 20.55 -80.89 88.18
CA ALA A 1092 21.07 -79.52 88.17
C ALA A 1092 22.18 -79.34 87.12
N ARG A 1093 23.04 -80.34 86.88
CA ARG A 1093 24.06 -80.31 85.81
C ARG A 1093 23.48 -79.99 84.43
N SER A 1094 22.34 -80.58 84.07
CA SER A 1094 21.70 -80.33 82.76
C SER A 1094 21.17 -78.89 82.54
N THR A 1095 21.25 -78.00 83.54
CA THR A 1095 20.81 -76.60 83.40
C THR A 1095 21.90 -75.65 82.88
N PHE A 1096 23.17 -76.07 82.88
CA PHE A 1096 24.33 -75.27 82.47
C PHE A 1096 25.29 -75.99 81.50
N ASP A 1097 25.08 -77.28 81.23
CA ASP A 1097 25.85 -78.08 80.26
C ASP A 1097 25.31 -77.87 78.82
N THR A 1098 25.22 -76.61 78.40
CA THR A 1098 24.78 -76.15 77.06
C THR A 1098 25.92 -75.44 76.33
N SER A 1099 25.98 -75.56 75.00
CA SER A 1099 27.07 -75.02 74.16
C SER A 1099 27.02 -73.50 73.92
N GLU A 1100 26.00 -72.81 74.44
CA GLU A 1100 25.82 -71.36 74.32
C GLU A 1100 26.60 -70.64 75.43
N THR A 1101 27.45 -69.67 75.08
CA THR A 1101 28.24 -68.87 76.04
C THR A 1101 27.58 -67.56 76.46
N GLN A 1102 26.53 -67.15 75.75
CA GLN A 1102 25.84 -65.87 75.92
C GLN A 1102 24.37 -66.01 75.53
N ARG A 1103 23.47 -65.28 76.22
CA ARG A 1103 22.03 -65.30 75.98
C ARG A 1103 21.49 -63.90 75.68
N SER A 1104 20.85 -63.74 74.53
CA SER A 1104 20.16 -62.51 74.15
C SER A 1104 18.73 -62.43 74.73
N PHE A 1105 18.31 -61.21 75.04
CA PHE A 1105 16.96 -60.80 75.43
C PHE A 1105 16.49 -59.64 74.52
N GLY A 1106 16.94 -59.63 73.26
CA GLY A 1106 16.76 -58.52 72.31
C GLY A 1106 17.66 -57.34 72.65
N VAL A 1107 17.13 -56.37 73.40
CA VAL A 1107 17.80 -55.11 73.79
C VAL A 1107 18.87 -55.31 74.89
N CYS A 1108 19.06 -56.54 75.35
CA CYS A 1108 20.05 -56.89 76.37
C CYS A 1108 20.71 -58.22 75.99
N VAL A 1109 22.01 -58.35 76.24
CA VAL A 1109 22.75 -59.62 76.11
C VAL A 1109 23.41 -59.93 77.44
N VAL A 1110 23.23 -61.15 77.94
CA VAL A 1110 23.88 -61.64 79.17
C VAL A 1110 24.96 -62.63 78.78
N ASP A 1111 26.22 -62.24 78.96
CA ASP A 1111 27.40 -63.10 78.78
C ASP A 1111 27.71 -63.81 80.11
N TYR A 1112 27.93 -65.12 80.06
CA TYR A 1112 28.26 -65.95 81.21
C TYR A 1112 29.42 -66.92 80.97
N GLU A 1113 30.18 -66.76 79.87
CA GLU A 1113 31.24 -67.69 79.44
C GLU A 1113 32.26 -67.99 80.55
N GLN A 1114 32.77 -66.95 81.20
CA GLN A 1114 33.78 -67.05 82.25
C GLN A 1114 33.27 -67.75 83.52
N VAL A 1115 31.96 -67.69 83.77
CA VAL A 1115 31.32 -68.22 84.97
C VAL A 1115 30.94 -69.68 84.78
N GLN A 1116 30.41 -70.05 83.61
CA GLN A 1116 30.08 -71.42 83.25
C GLN A 1116 31.25 -72.39 83.49
N ALA A 1117 32.44 -72.05 82.99
CA ALA A 1117 33.65 -72.86 83.18
C ALA A 1117 34.04 -73.05 84.66
N ARG A 1118 33.87 -72.01 85.49
CA ARG A 1118 34.21 -72.04 86.93
C ARG A 1118 33.15 -72.78 87.77
N VAL A 1119 31.86 -72.62 87.45
CA VAL A 1119 30.76 -73.40 88.07
C VAL A 1119 30.99 -74.88 87.80
N ASN A 1120 31.22 -75.27 86.54
CA ASN A 1120 31.44 -76.66 86.13
C ASN A 1120 32.58 -77.32 86.93
N ALA A 1121 33.74 -76.66 87.01
CA ALA A 1121 34.90 -77.19 87.73
C ALA A 1121 34.66 -77.39 89.24
N LYS A 1122 33.91 -76.47 89.88
CA LYS A 1122 33.53 -76.58 91.31
C LYS A 1122 32.50 -77.69 91.52
N TYR A 1123 31.57 -77.87 90.58
CA TYR A 1123 30.55 -78.92 90.60
C TYR A 1123 31.16 -80.32 90.49
N ASP A 1124 32.10 -80.50 89.55
CA ASP A 1124 32.85 -81.75 89.37
C ASP A 1124 33.77 -82.09 90.56
N ALA A 1125 34.14 -81.11 91.40
CA ALA A 1125 34.83 -81.37 92.66
C ALA A 1125 33.87 -81.94 93.72
N TRP A 1126 32.72 -81.30 93.92
CA TRP A 1126 31.67 -81.76 94.85
C TRP A 1126 31.14 -83.16 94.50
N GLN A 1127 30.86 -83.42 93.23
CA GLN A 1127 30.38 -84.72 92.76
C GLN A 1127 31.35 -85.86 93.13
N ARG A 1128 32.67 -85.62 93.07
CA ARG A 1128 33.69 -86.61 93.43
C ARG A 1128 33.74 -86.90 94.93
N ASP A 1129 33.69 -85.89 95.79
CA ASP A 1129 33.77 -86.08 97.25
C ASP A 1129 32.51 -86.81 97.79
N ILE A 1130 31.32 -86.42 97.32
CA ILE A 1130 30.04 -87.07 97.68
C ILE A 1130 30.05 -88.56 97.28
N LEU A 1131 30.50 -88.89 96.05
CA LEU A 1131 30.61 -90.27 95.59
C LEU A 1131 31.60 -91.10 96.44
N SER A 1132 32.73 -90.50 96.83
CA SER A 1132 33.74 -91.17 97.66
C SER A 1132 33.16 -91.57 99.02
N ARG A 1133 32.50 -90.65 99.72
CA ARG A 1133 31.93 -90.90 101.05
C ARG A 1133 30.72 -91.83 101.02
N PHE A 1134 29.88 -91.76 99.99
CA PHE A 1134 28.80 -92.72 99.78
C PHE A 1134 29.33 -94.15 99.64
N GLY A 1135 30.41 -94.35 98.89
CA GLY A 1135 31.08 -95.65 98.75
C GLY A 1135 31.57 -96.22 100.09
N VAL A 1136 32.15 -95.39 100.96
CA VAL A 1136 32.60 -95.81 102.31
C VAL A 1136 31.41 -96.21 103.19
N LYS A 1137 30.33 -95.42 103.22
CA LYS A 1137 29.14 -95.71 104.04
C LYS A 1137 28.41 -96.98 103.57
N LEU A 1138 28.25 -97.18 102.26
CA LEU A 1138 27.70 -98.42 101.69
C LEU A 1138 28.53 -99.66 102.10
N GLY A 1139 29.86 -99.54 102.05
CA GLY A 1139 30.78 -100.60 102.46
C GLY A 1139 30.69 -100.96 103.95
N ASN A 1140 30.39 -100.00 104.83
CA ASN A 1140 30.18 -100.26 106.25
C ASN A 1140 28.82 -100.90 106.53
N ALA A 1141 27.74 -100.43 105.91
CA ALA A 1141 26.41 -101.03 106.04
C ALA A 1141 26.38 -102.50 105.60
N MET A 1142 27.12 -102.86 104.53
CA MET A 1142 27.30 -104.26 104.12
C MET A 1142 28.00 -105.12 105.19
N LYS A 1143 28.99 -104.56 105.91
CA LYS A 1143 29.70 -105.28 106.98
C LYS A 1143 28.83 -105.51 108.22
N GLU A 1144 28.03 -104.52 108.62
CA GLU A 1144 27.11 -104.65 109.75
C GLU A 1144 25.99 -105.66 109.45
N MET A 1145 25.43 -105.65 108.24
CA MET A 1145 24.45 -106.65 107.80
C MET A 1145 25.04 -108.07 107.84
N HIS A 1146 26.29 -108.26 107.41
CA HIS A 1146 26.99 -109.54 107.50
C HIS A 1146 27.23 -109.97 108.97
N ALA A 1147 27.59 -109.04 109.85
CA ALA A 1147 27.79 -109.30 111.27
C ALA A 1147 26.47 -109.66 112.01
N ALA A 1148 25.37 -108.99 111.67
CA ALA A 1148 24.04 -109.28 112.22
C ALA A 1148 23.56 -110.69 111.84
N ILE A 1149 23.77 -111.11 110.59
CA ILE A 1149 23.46 -112.48 110.12
C ILE A 1149 24.30 -113.52 110.88
N LEU A 1150 25.60 -113.25 111.10
CA LEU A 1150 26.47 -114.11 111.90
C LEU A 1150 26.02 -114.22 113.37
N LYS A 1151 25.57 -113.12 113.96
CA LYS A 1151 25.07 -113.12 115.35
C LYS A 1151 23.76 -113.88 115.48
N ALA A 1152 22.80 -113.67 114.58
CA ALA A 1152 21.53 -114.41 114.54
C ALA A 1152 21.75 -115.92 114.34
N ARG A 1153 22.77 -116.32 113.57
CA ARG A 1153 23.19 -117.71 113.44
C ARG A 1153 23.69 -118.29 114.77
N ASN A 1154 24.59 -117.58 115.47
CA ASN A 1154 25.15 -118.08 116.75
C ASN A 1154 24.10 -118.14 117.87
N GLU A 1155 23.12 -117.22 117.89
CA GLU A 1155 21.99 -117.26 118.83
C GLU A 1155 21.07 -118.46 118.56
N LEU A 1156 20.89 -118.89 117.29
CA LEU A 1156 20.19 -120.13 116.94
C LEU A 1156 20.96 -121.40 117.35
N GLU A 1157 22.28 -121.41 117.19
CA GLU A 1157 23.11 -122.57 117.58
C GLU A 1157 23.10 -122.78 119.12
N HIS A 1158 23.12 -121.70 119.93
CA HIS A 1158 23.04 -121.81 121.39
C HIS A 1158 21.71 -122.38 121.92
N HIS A 1159 20.57 -122.08 121.29
CA HIS A 1159 19.27 -122.64 121.68
C HIS A 1159 19.13 -124.14 121.42
N SER A 1160 20.09 -124.77 120.74
CA SER A 1160 20.03 -126.20 120.38
C SER A 1160 20.71 -127.16 121.38
N ILE A 1161 21.49 -126.64 122.34
CA ILE A 1161 22.40 -127.46 123.18
C ILE A 1161 21.91 -127.67 124.63
N GLU A 1162 20.97 -126.85 125.15
CA GLU A 1162 20.40 -127.05 126.49
C GLU A 1162 19.16 -127.97 126.54
N GLY A 1163 18.77 -128.58 125.41
CA GLY A 1163 17.60 -129.45 125.29
C GLY A 1163 17.87 -130.95 125.49
N LEU A 1164 17.69 -131.45 126.72
CA LEU A 1164 17.65 -132.87 127.15
C LEU A 1164 18.98 -133.62 127.39
N VAL A 1165 19.62 -133.32 128.53
CA VAL A 1165 19.88 -134.37 129.53
C VAL A 1165 18.89 -134.16 130.67
N GLY A 1166 17.92 -135.08 130.83
CA GLY A 1166 16.81 -134.96 131.79
C GLY A 1166 15.78 -133.87 131.40
N GLY A 1167 14.91 -134.05 130.41
CA GLY A 1167 14.41 -135.31 129.84
C GLY A 1167 13.26 -135.89 130.68
N GLY A 1168 12.15 -136.36 130.13
CA GLY A 1168 11.77 -136.47 128.71
C GLY A 1168 10.60 -137.44 128.49
N SER A 1169 9.38 -136.92 128.37
CA SER A 1169 8.15 -137.54 127.84
C SER A 1169 7.00 -136.56 128.11
N ARG A 1170 6.03 -136.28 127.24
CA ARG A 1170 5.65 -136.79 125.90
C ARG A 1170 4.77 -135.65 125.32
N ARG A 1171 4.92 -135.13 124.08
CA ARG A 1171 4.60 -135.77 122.77
C ARG A 1171 3.33 -136.64 122.88
N PHE A 1172 2.17 -136.19 122.44
CA PHE A 1172 1.90 -135.55 121.14
C PHE A 1172 1.38 -134.11 121.21
#